data_AF-A0A959VLW4-F1
#
_entry.id   AF-A0A959VLW4-F1
#
_cell.length_a   1.000
_cell.length_b   1.000
_cell.length_c   1.000
_cell.angle_alpha   90.00
_cell.angle_beta   90.00
_cell.angle_gamma   90.00
#
_symmetry.space_group_name_H-M   'P 1'
#
loop_
_entity.id
_entity.type
_entity.pdbx_description
1 polymer ?
#
loop_
_entity_poly.entity_id
_entity_poly.type
_entity_poly.pdbx_seq_one_letter_code
_entity_poly.pdbx_strand_id
1 'polypeptide(L)'
;EAQAEARVLMLSANNILSPAHGAPLATPTQDMVLGLYYLTYAEDDVTELDPAELDKAPHPFRTAQEAELAYERGLVKLQDYAEYRQAGQEHFLTTVGRIIFNDRIQRGLREALGDDFDPSGYEFVNRPLKKRDINDMVGGLVDEYGAPAMSQVLDAFKDLGFHYASLAGITVSKNNVVPPPEKEEIIERIDAQTAQIQTEFDEGWHTAEERHRQVTDKWNEATEQVGQAMEENLHQLNPIFMMANSGARGSFKQIRQLAGMRGLMANPKGEIIERPIKSNFIEGLSVGEYFISTHGARKGLADTALRTADSGYLTRRLVDVAQDVIVRTEDCKTKEFIEMPILDVAGEVNANLLGRLAAKKFETKRGRQLLKRNQLITQEELDDIATAYEGDEQATVPVRSAFKCEAERGVCRSCYGVSPATGSMVQIGDSIGTIAAQSIGEPGTQLTMRTFHTGGVAGQDITQGLPRVVELFEARKPKGLAQMSEVAGKVSVEQSEKSATVTVLESNGEETSYSFPPRTRLLVEKGDKVEVGDQLNEGSLYPADVLAIRGRTAIEQYLVAEVQKVYTAQGVEINDKHIEIIVRQMLRKVEIETKGSTDLLPGQLEDIHELRQINKQIKADGGTPAKATEKILGITKASLATKSFLSAASFQETTKVLTDAALEGKRDRLVGLKENVIIGKLIPAATGLKRYRSITIEPTEPFTPAEETVLLEDDELSSLVSDGNGAGADSFGEGFAQELEGISKEIDG
;
A
#
# COMPACT_ATOMS: atom_id res chain seq x y z
N GLU A 1 -15.50 15.62 24.06
CA GLU A 1 -15.47 14.63 22.95
C GLU A 1 -14.19 14.72 22.12
N ALA A 2 -13.83 15.87 21.54
CA ALA A 2 -12.65 15.99 20.67
C ALA A 2 -11.33 15.51 21.31
N GLN A 3 -11.10 15.77 22.61
CA GLN A 3 -9.94 15.24 23.33
C GLN A 3 -9.92 13.70 23.39
N ALA A 4 -11.09 13.07 23.55
CA ALA A 4 -11.21 11.62 23.56
C ALA A 4 -10.99 11.04 22.16
N GLU A 5 -11.52 11.69 21.11
CA GLU A 5 -11.23 11.30 19.72
C GLU A 5 -9.73 11.39 19.41
N ALA A 6 -9.06 12.46 19.84
CA ALA A 6 -7.62 12.61 19.67
C ALA A 6 -6.85 11.50 20.40
N ARG A 7 -7.22 11.19 21.65
CA ARG A 7 -6.54 10.18 22.48
C ARG A 7 -6.78 8.74 22.03
N VAL A 8 -7.99 8.43 21.54
CA VAL A 8 -8.38 7.05 21.21
C VAL A 8 -8.13 6.73 19.74
N LEU A 9 -8.46 7.66 18.82
CA LEU A 9 -8.41 7.40 17.38
C LEU A 9 -7.13 7.96 16.73
N MET A 10 -6.66 9.14 17.16
CA MET A 10 -5.57 9.85 16.47
C MET A 10 -4.20 9.71 17.14
N LEU A 11 -4.13 9.02 18.28
CA LEU A 11 -2.86 8.82 18.99
C LEU A 11 -1.88 8.07 18.08
N SER A 12 -0.65 8.57 17.97
CA SER A 12 0.36 8.01 17.06
C SER A 12 0.68 6.55 17.39
N ALA A 13 0.68 6.18 18.68
CA ALA A 13 0.89 4.81 19.14
C ALA A 13 -0.14 3.80 18.61
N ASN A 14 -1.34 4.27 18.20
CA ASN A 14 -2.38 3.41 17.62
C ASN A 14 -2.28 3.32 16.09
N ASN A 15 -1.58 4.27 15.45
CA ASN A 15 -1.55 4.43 13.99
C ASN A 15 -0.23 3.90 13.40
N ILE A 16 0.08 2.64 13.67
CA ILE A 16 1.33 1.98 13.26
C ILE A 16 1.24 1.42 11.84
N LEU A 17 0.05 0.94 11.44
CA LEU A 17 -0.17 0.28 10.16
C LEU A 17 -0.66 1.26 9.09
N SER A 18 -0.28 0.99 7.84
CA SER A 18 -0.76 1.77 6.72
C SER A 18 -2.22 1.46 6.41
N PRO A 19 -3.09 2.48 6.28
CA PRO A 19 -4.46 2.26 5.83
C PRO A 19 -4.56 1.73 4.39
N ALA A 20 -3.51 1.89 3.57
CA ALA A 20 -3.53 1.50 2.16
C ALA A 20 -3.32 0.00 1.93
N HIS A 21 -2.44 -0.63 2.73
CA HIS A 21 -1.95 -1.99 2.48
C HIS A 21 -1.75 -2.82 3.76
N GLY A 22 -1.84 -2.21 4.95
CA GLY A 22 -1.72 -2.90 6.24
C GLY A 22 -0.30 -3.10 6.74
N ALA A 23 0.71 -2.85 5.90
CA ALA A 23 2.10 -2.93 6.32
C ALA A 23 2.45 -1.84 7.37
N PRO A 24 3.40 -2.11 8.29
CA PRO A 24 3.86 -1.12 9.26
C PRO A 24 4.48 0.12 8.61
N LEU A 25 3.93 1.30 8.93
CA LEU A 25 4.47 2.62 8.53
C LEU A 25 5.57 3.07 9.49
N ALA A 26 5.38 2.83 10.79
CA ALA A 26 6.34 3.20 11.81
C ALA A 26 7.46 2.16 11.88
N THR A 27 8.32 2.15 10.87
CA THR A 27 9.50 1.29 10.80
C THR A 27 10.78 2.10 10.98
N PRO A 28 11.84 1.52 11.57
CA PRO A 28 13.14 2.17 11.66
C PRO A 28 13.65 2.63 10.28
N THR A 29 14.22 3.83 10.20
CA THR A 29 14.79 4.38 8.96
C THR A 29 16.16 5.00 9.19
N GLN A 30 16.95 5.15 8.12
CA GLN A 30 18.24 5.83 8.11
C GLN A 30 19.18 5.33 9.22
N ASP A 31 19.56 6.21 10.15
CA ASP A 31 20.55 5.95 11.19
C ASP A 31 20.15 4.78 12.09
N MET A 32 18.85 4.62 12.37
CA MET A 32 18.37 3.48 13.15
C MET A 32 18.68 2.16 12.44
N VAL A 33 18.36 2.06 11.14
CA VAL A 33 18.67 0.87 10.32
C VAL A 33 20.17 0.63 10.27
N LEU A 34 20.96 1.69 10.10
CA LEU A 34 22.41 1.58 10.00
C LEU A 34 23.04 1.06 11.30
N GLY A 35 22.58 1.56 12.45
CA GLY A 35 23.05 1.11 13.76
C GLY A 35 22.67 -0.34 14.05
N LEU A 36 21.43 -0.74 13.72
CA LEU A 36 20.97 -2.13 13.86
C LEU A 36 21.71 -3.08 12.92
N TYR A 37 21.97 -2.64 11.68
CA TYR A 37 22.78 -3.38 10.72
C TYR A 37 24.20 -3.59 11.28
N TYR A 38 24.85 -2.53 11.78
CA TYR A 38 26.19 -2.63 12.36
C TYR A 38 26.22 -3.53 13.61
N LEU A 39 25.19 -3.44 14.46
CA LEU A 39 25.04 -4.26 15.66
C LEU A 39 24.91 -5.76 15.33
N THR A 40 24.17 -6.10 14.27
CA THR A 40 23.88 -7.49 13.89
C THR A 40 24.83 -8.05 12.82
N TYR A 41 25.72 -7.21 12.29
CA TYR A 41 26.70 -7.59 11.27
C TYR A 41 27.62 -8.71 11.75
N ALA A 42 27.88 -9.65 10.84
CA ALA A 42 28.92 -10.66 10.95
C ALA A 42 29.57 -10.78 9.56
N GLU A 43 30.85 -11.13 9.53
CA GLU A 43 31.61 -11.27 8.27
C GLU A 43 31.19 -12.54 7.51
N ASP A 44 30.96 -13.62 8.26
CA ASP A 44 30.50 -14.91 7.73
C ASP A 44 29.06 -15.22 8.15
N ASP A 45 28.44 -16.18 7.45
CA ASP A 45 27.17 -16.74 7.88
C ASP A 45 27.39 -17.65 9.09
N VAL A 46 27.06 -17.11 10.25
CA VAL A 46 27.20 -17.76 11.56
C VAL A 46 26.42 -19.08 11.66
N THR A 47 25.42 -19.29 10.81
CA THR A 47 24.64 -20.54 10.79
C THR A 47 25.32 -21.69 10.06
N GLU A 48 26.30 -21.40 9.20
CA GLU A 48 27.03 -22.40 8.40
C GLU A 48 28.42 -22.70 8.96
N LEU A 49 28.85 -21.99 10.00
CA LEU A 49 30.17 -22.14 10.61
C LEU A 49 30.20 -23.24 11.68
N ASP A 50 31.21 -24.09 11.63
CA ASP A 50 31.54 -25.01 12.73
C ASP A 50 32.32 -24.24 13.83
N PRO A 51 31.81 -24.19 15.07
CA PRO A 51 32.53 -23.57 16.20
C PRO A 51 33.95 -24.08 16.39
N ALA A 52 34.26 -25.31 15.95
CA ALA A 52 35.58 -25.91 16.06
C ALA A 52 36.60 -25.41 15.01
N GLU A 53 36.13 -24.82 13.91
CA GLU A 53 36.97 -24.34 12.80
C GLU A 53 37.29 -22.84 12.91
N LEU A 54 36.77 -22.16 13.94
CA LEU A 54 37.01 -20.74 14.17
C LEU A 54 38.41 -20.47 14.74
N ASP A 55 39.09 -19.47 14.18
CA ASP A 55 40.42 -19.01 14.63
C ASP A 55 40.45 -18.58 16.12
N LYS A 56 39.30 -18.11 16.64
CA LYS A 56 39.10 -17.82 18.06
C LYS A 56 37.91 -18.59 18.58
N ALA A 57 38.11 -19.31 19.67
CA ALA A 57 37.03 -20.01 20.35
C ALA A 57 35.93 -19.01 20.74
N PRO A 58 34.66 -19.31 20.42
CA PRO A 58 33.55 -18.43 20.74
C PRO A 58 33.39 -18.28 22.26
N HIS A 59 32.97 -17.11 22.71
CA HIS A 59 32.73 -16.86 24.13
C HIS A 59 31.38 -17.49 24.55
N PRO A 60 31.37 -18.39 25.55
CA PRO A 60 30.11 -18.97 26.03
C PRO A 60 29.39 -17.98 26.95
N PHE A 61 28.13 -17.65 26.64
CA PHE A 61 27.27 -16.81 27.46
C PHE A 61 26.02 -17.55 27.90
N ARG A 62 25.72 -17.50 29.20
CA ARG A 62 24.53 -18.16 29.75
C ARG A 62 23.31 -17.26 29.73
N THR A 63 23.53 -15.94 29.74
CA THR A 63 22.47 -14.93 29.80
C THR A 63 22.84 -13.71 28.97
N ALA A 64 21.85 -13.01 28.42
CA ALA A 64 22.11 -11.80 27.64
C ALA A 64 22.73 -10.68 28.48
N GLN A 65 22.40 -10.59 29.78
CA GLN A 65 23.02 -9.61 30.68
C GLN A 65 24.54 -9.83 30.85
N GLU A 66 24.99 -11.09 30.81
CA GLU A 66 26.41 -11.42 30.88
C GLU A 66 27.16 -10.96 29.62
N ALA A 67 26.54 -11.15 28.44
CA ALA A 67 27.08 -10.69 27.17
C ALA A 67 27.14 -9.16 27.10
N GLU A 68 26.07 -8.47 27.52
CA GLU A 68 25.99 -7.01 27.60
C GLU A 68 27.07 -6.45 28.54
N LEU A 69 27.23 -7.03 29.74
CA LEU A 69 28.25 -6.61 30.70
C LEU A 69 29.68 -6.85 30.19
N ALA A 70 29.92 -7.98 29.50
CA ALA A 70 31.23 -8.28 28.92
C ALA A 70 31.60 -7.26 27.83
N TYR A 71 30.63 -6.84 27.01
CA TYR A 71 30.80 -5.78 26.02
C TYR A 71 31.09 -4.42 26.67
N GLU A 72 30.32 -4.03 27.69
CA GLU A 72 30.52 -2.77 28.43
C GLU A 72 31.90 -2.69 29.10
N ARG A 73 32.44 -3.83 29.54
CA ARG A 73 33.78 -3.94 30.11
C ARG A 73 34.90 -4.00 29.07
N GLY A 74 34.55 -4.04 27.78
CA GLY A 74 35.50 -4.13 26.67
C GLY A 74 36.23 -5.48 26.58
N LEU A 75 35.65 -6.54 27.15
CA LEU A 75 36.21 -7.90 27.08
C LEU A 75 35.92 -8.57 25.74
N VAL A 76 34.80 -8.22 25.12
CA VAL A 76 34.34 -8.71 23.81
C VAL A 76 33.89 -7.53 22.94
N LYS A 77 33.91 -7.71 21.63
CA LYS A 77 33.35 -6.79 20.63
C LYS A 77 31.97 -7.27 20.17
N LEU A 78 31.21 -6.38 19.52
CA LEU A 78 29.86 -6.69 19.03
C LEU A 78 29.84 -7.82 18.00
N GLN A 79 30.84 -7.85 17.11
CA GLN A 79 30.95 -8.84 16.04
C GLN A 79 31.75 -10.10 16.45
N ASP A 80 32.18 -10.20 17.71
CA ASP A 80 32.85 -11.43 18.17
C ASP A 80 31.82 -12.58 18.25
N TYR A 81 32.25 -13.77 17.82
CA TYR A 81 31.42 -14.98 17.87
C TYR A 81 31.18 -15.43 19.32
N ALA A 82 29.95 -15.86 19.58
CA ALA A 82 29.45 -16.21 20.90
C ALA A 82 28.61 -17.49 20.84
N GLU A 83 28.80 -18.39 21.81
CA GLU A 83 27.89 -19.51 22.03
C GLU A 83 26.84 -19.06 23.05
N TYR A 84 25.59 -18.96 22.62
CA TYR A 84 24.50 -18.49 23.45
C TYR A 84 23.50 -19.61 23.74
N ARG A 85 22.95 -19.61 24.95
CA ARG A 85 21.90 -20.54 25.36
C ARG A 85 20.68 -19.79 25.87
N GLN A 86 19.59 -19.84 25.10
CA GLN A 86 18.27 -19.39 25.57
C GLN A 86 17.70 -20.40 26.58
N ALA A 87 16.90 -19.92 27.55
CA ALA A 87 16.38 -20.78 28.61
C ALA A 87 15.54 -21.94 28.03
N GLY A 88 16.03 -23.18 28.18
CA GLY A 88 15.35 -24.38 27.68
C GLY A 88 15.79 -24.87 26.30
N GLN A 89 16.72 -24.18 25.64
CA GLN A 89 17.26 -24.56 24.32
C GLN A 89 18.74 -24.99 24.39
N GLU A 90 19.24 -25.60 23.32
CA GLU A 90 20.65 -25.96 23.16
C GLU A 90 21.51 -24.73 22.86
N HIS A 91 22.83 -24.88 23.02
CA HIS A 91 23.77 -23.83 22.63
C HIS A 91 23.78 -23.69 21.12
N PHE A 92 23.70 -22.45 20.63
CA PHE A 92 23.88 -22.14 19.22
C PHE A 92 24.87 -20.99 19.04
N LEU A 93 25.51 -20.97 17.86
CA LEU A 93 26.50 -19.97 17.50
C LEU A 93 25.81 -18.67 17.04
N THR A 94 26.22 -17.55 17.60
CA THR A 94 25.71 -16.21 17.26
C THR A 94 26.80 -15.15 17.48
N THR A 95 26.44 -13.86 17.48
CA THR A 95 27.34 -12.76 17.84
C THR A 95 26.86 -12.03 19.08
N VAL A 96 27.77 -11.38 19.81
CA VAL A 96 27.43 -10.59 21.00
C VAL A 96 26.37 -9.53 20.70
N GLY A 97 26.50 -8.84 19.56
CA GLY A 97 25.54 -7.81 19.15
C GLY A 97 24.13 -8.36 18.89
N ARG A 98 24.02 -9.56 18.30
CA ARG A 98 22.72 -10.24 18.09
C ARG A 98 22.08 -10.64 19.42
N ILE A 99 22.85 -11.09 20.41
CA ILE A 99 22.34 -11.39 21.76
C ILE A 99 21.73 -10.14 22.39
N ILE A 100 22.45 -9.02 22.36
CA ILE A 100 21.98 -7.74 22.93
C ILE A 100 20.72 -7.25 22.21
N PHE A 101 20.69 -7.34 20.88
CA PHE A 101 19.52 -6.98 20.08
C PHE A 101 18.27 -7.76 20.52
N ASN A 102 18.35 -9.10 20.50
CA ASN A 102 17.20 -9.96 20.80
C ASN A 102 16.68 -9.76 22.24
N ASP A 103 17.58 -9.64 23.23
CA ASP A 103 17.18 -9.41 24.63
C ASP A 103 16.41 -8.09 24.81
N ARG A 104 16.83 -7.02 24.13
CA ARG A 104 16.16 -5.73 24.22
C ARG A 104 14.77 -5.73 23.58
N ILE A 105 14.60 -6.43 22.45
CA ILE A 105 13.27 -6.62 21.85
C ILE A 105 12.35 -7.43 22.76
N GLN A 106 12.85 -8.53 23.35
CA GLN A 106 12.09 -9.33 24.31
C GLN A 106 11.68 -8.54 25.55
N ARG A 107 12.54 -7.65 26.05
CA ARG A 107 12.18 -6.73 27.16
C ARG A 107 11.07 -5.76 26.74
N GLY A 108 11.15 -5.18 25.54
CA GLY A 108 10.10 -4.31 25.02
C GLY A 108 8.75 -5.02 24.88
N LEU A 109 8.75 -6.28 24.42
CA LEU A 109 7.54 -7.12 24.38
C LEU A 109 6.99 -7.41 25.77
N ARG A 110 7.86 -7.75 26.72
CA ARG A 110 7.47 -7.99 28.12
C ARG A 110 6.88 -6.75 28.78
N GLU A 111 7.42 -5.57 28.52
CA GLU A 111 6.89 -4.30 29.02
C GLU A 111 5.52 -3.97 28.42
N ALA A 112 5.29 -4.33 27.16
CA ALA A 112 4.02 -4.09 26.48
C ALA A 112 2.90 -5.06 26.92
N LEU A 113 3.23 -6.34 27.09
CA LEU A 113 2.25 -7.42 27.31
C LEU A 113 2.14 -7.83 28.78
N GLY A 114 3.12 -7.50 29.63
CA GLY A 114 3.13 -7.86 31.04
C GLY A 114 3.13 -9.39 31.24
N ASP A 115 2.15 -9.89 31.99
CA ASP A 115 2.01 -11.31 32.34
C ASP A 115 1.56 -12.18 31.14
N ASP A 116 1.04 -11.57 30.07
CA ASP A 116 0.57 -12.27 28.87
C ASP A 116 1.71 -12.61 27.88
N PHE A 117 2.95 -12.19 28.17
CA PHE A 117 4.10 -12.46 27.31
C PHE A 117 4.62 -13.89 27.47
N ASP A 118 4.57 -14.67 26.39
CA ASP A 118 5.24 -15.97 26.28
C ASP A 118 6.60 -15.83 25.56
N PRO A 119 7.74 -16.04 26.25
CA PRO A 119 9.06 -15.99 25.63
C PRO A 119 9.31 -17.04 24.55
N SER A 120 8.48 -18.08 24.45
CA SER A 120 8.62 -19.14 23.44
C SER A 120 8.07 -18.77 22.07
N GLY A 121 7.19 -17.75 21.98
CA GLY A 121 6.68 -17.22 20.72
C GLY A 121 7.70 -16.39 19.94
N TYR A 122 8.70 -15.82 20.63
CA TYR A 122 9.71 -14.99 19.98
C TYR A 122 10.84 -15.82 19.35
N GLU A 123 10.97 -15.74 18.03
CA GLU A 123 12.08 -16.34 17.28
C GLU A 123 13.37 -15.49 17.39
N PHE A 124 14.49 -16.13 17.74
CA PHE A 124 15.78 -15.46 17.85
C PHE A 124 16.33 -15.08 16.46
N VAL A 125 16.62 -13.80 16.27
CA VAL A 125 17.18 -13.28 15.03
C VAL A 125 18.70 -13.49 14.99
N ASN A 126 19.14 -14.44 14.14
CA ASN A 126 20.56 -14.76 13.96
C ASN A 126 21.11 -14.40 12.56
N ARG A 127 20.71 -13.25 12.01
CA ARG A 127 21.16 -12.77 10.69
C ARG A 127 21.40 -11.26 10.71
N PRO A 128 22.23 -10.71 9.79
CA PRO A 128 22.37 -9.26 9.68
C PRO A 128 21.05 -8.62 9.24
N LEU A 129 20.60 -7.61 9.96
CA LEU A 129 19.32 -6.96 9.72
C LEU A 129 19.47 -5.81 8.72
N LYS A 130 18.95 -5.99 7.50
CA LYS A 130 18.75 -4.89 6.54
C LYS A 130 17.37 -4.27 6.76
N LYS A 131 17.10 -3.13 6.12
CA LYS A 131 15.81 -2.45 6.19
C LYS A 131 14.62 -3.36 5.89
N ARG A 132 14.74 -4.22 4.88
CA ARG A 132 13.68 -5.17 4.51
C ARG A 132 13.43 -6.17 5.64
N ASP A 133 14.48 -6.77 6.17
CA ASP A 133 14.37 -7.75 7.26
C ASP A 133 13.76 -7.14 8.53
N ILE A 134 14.08 -5.86 8.82
CA ILE A 134 13.48 -5.12 9.94
C ILE A 134 11.98 -4.91 9.70
N ASN A 135 11.58 -4.52 8.49
CA ASN A 135 10.17 -4.33 8.16
C ASN A 135 9.39 -5.64 8.27
N ASP A 136 9.95 -6.74 7.75
CA ASP A 136 9.34 -8.06 7.79
C ASP A 136 9.20 -8.55 9.24
N MET A 137 10.23 -8.33 10.07
CA MET A 137 10.21 -8.64 11.50
C MET A 137 9.14 -7.83 12.24
N VAL A 138 9.04 -6.51 12.01
CA VAL A 138 8.01 -5.68 12.63
C VAL A 138 6.62 -6.13 12.17
N GLY A 139 6.45 -6.53 10.90
CA GLY A 139 5.21 -7.10 10.38
C GLY A 139 4.79 -8.36 11.13
N GLY A 140 5.69 -9.34 11.26
CA GLY A 140 5.41 -10.57 12.01
C GLY A 140 5.05 -10.31 13.48
N LEU A 141 5.75 -9.38 14.14
CA LEU A 141 5.44 -9.00 15.52
C LEU A 141 4.08 -8.29 15.67
N VAL A 142 3.66 -7.49 14.68
CA VAL A 142 2.31 -6.90 14.66
C VAL A 142 1.26 -7.99 14.53
N ASP A 143 1.46 -8.97 13.66
CA ASP A 143 0.47 -10.00 13.39
C ASP A 143 0.29 -10.94 14.59
N GLU A 144 1.37 -11.24 15.31
CA GLU A 144 1.36 -12.11 16.49
C GLU A 144 0.88 -11.38 17.77
N TYR A 145 1.43 -10.20 18.07
CA TYR A 145 1.20 -9.50 19.35
C TYR A 145 0.26 -8.29 19.25
N GLY A 146 -0.12 -7.90 18.04
CA GLY A 146 -1.01 -6.76 17.77
C GLY A 146 -0.30 -5.40 17.73
N ALA A 147 -0.91 -4.45 17.02
CA ALA A 147 -0.37 -3.10 16.87
C ALA A 147 -0.12 -2.34 18.20
N PRO A 148 -1.00 -2.36 19.22
CA PRO A 148 -0.78 -1.57 20.44
C PRO A 148 0.51 -1.93 21.19
N ALA A 149 0.92 -3.20 21.17
CA ALA A 149 2.14 -3.67 21.83
C ALA A 149 3.41 -3.16 21.14
N MET A 150 3.34 -2.85 19.84
CA MET A 150 4.51 -2.49 19.05
C MET A 150 5.11 -1.13 19.38
N SER A 151 4.37 -0.22 20.02
CA SER A 151 4.94 1.10 20.37
C SER A 151 6.19 0.98 21.24
N GLN A 152 6.19 0.08 22.24
CA GLN A 152 7.34 -0.12 23.13
C GLN A 152 8.48 -0.84 22.40
N VAL A 153 8.15 -1.80 21.55
CA VAL A 153 9.12 -2.53 20.74
C VAL A 153 9.84 -1.60 19.77
N LEU A 154 9.11 -0.72 19.09
CA LEU A 154 9.66 0.27 18.16
C LEU A 154 10.57 1.28 18.87
N ASP A 155 10.27 1.65 20.12
CA ASP A 155 11.17 2.45 20.94
C ASP A 155 12.47 1.71 21.26
N ALA A 156 12.43 0.40 21.50
CA ALA A 156 13.65 -0.41 21.66
C ALA A 156 14.50 -0.45 20.37
N PHE A 157 13.88 -0.62 19.20
CA PHE A 157 14.57 -0.53 17.91
C PHE A 157 15.24 0.84 17.70
N LYS A 158 14.53 1.91 18.04
CA LYS A 158 14.99 3.29 17.94
C LYS A 158 16.21 3.53 18.84
N ASP A 159 16.11 3.15 20.11
CA ASP A 159 17.16 3.40 21.09
C ASP A 159 18.43 2.60 20.78
N LEU A 160 18.29 1.31 20.42
CA LEU A 160 19.40 0.48 19.94
C LEU A 160 20.05 1.07 18.69
N GLY A 161 19.22 1.41 17.69
CA GLY A 161 19.67 1.92 16.41
C GLY A 161 20.50 3.20 16.58
N PHE A 162 19.99 4.19 17.32
CA PHE A 162 20.72 5.44 17.54
C PHE A 162 21.98 5.25 18.40
N HIS A 163 21.91 4.42 19.44
CA HIS A 163 23.05 4.18 20.31
C HIS A 163 24.22 3.54 19.53
N TYR A 164 23.95 2.44 18.82
CA TYR A 164 24.99 1.71 18.10
C TYR A 164 25.43 2.40 16.81
N ALA A 165 24.56 3.18 16.15
CA ALA A 165 24.99 4.04 15.04
C ALA A 165 26.00 5.10 15.52
N SER A 166 25.79 5.67 16.70
CA SER A 166 26.69 6.66 17.29
C SER A 166 28.05 6.05 17.66
N LEU A 167 28.04 4.86 18.27
CA LEU A 167 29.26 4.13 18.64
C LEU A 167 30.04 3.60 17.43
N ALA A 168 29.35 3.23 16.35
CA ALA A 168 29.98 2.77 15.11
C ALA A 168 30.87 3.85 14.48
N GLY A 169 30.64 5.13 14.77
CA GLY A 169 31.47 6.23 14.28
C GLY A 169 31.51 6.33 12.76
N ILE A 170 30.42 5.95 12.09
CA ILE A 170 30.35 5.87 10.62
C ILE A 170 30.49 7.28 10.04
N THR A 171 31.48 7.46 9.19
CA THR A 171 31.81 8.74 8.57
C THR A 171 32.00 8.58 7.07
N VAL A 172 31.80 9.66 6.32
CA VAL A 172 31.99 9.68 4.87
C VAL A 172 33.13 10.63 4.53
N SER A 173 34.13 10.12 3.83
CA SER A 173 35.25 10.88 3.30
C SER A 173 35.44 10.61 1.81
N LYS A 174 36.20 11.47 1.13
CA LYS A 174 36.59 11.26 -0.27
C LYS A 174 37.24 9.90 -0.49
N ASN A 175 38.01 9.41 0.48
CA ASN A 175 38.75 8.15 0.39
C ASN A 175 37.83 6.92 0.48
N ASN A 176 36.57 7.07 0.90
CA ASN A 176 35.61 5.97 0.93
C ASN A 176 34.96 5.75 -0.45
N VAL A 177 35.05 6.71 -1.36
CA VAL A 177 34.59 6.61 -2.74
C VAL A 177 35.76 6.13 -3.59
N VAL A 178 35.84 4.83 -3.84
CA VAL A 178 36.93 4.22 -4.62
C VAL A 178 36.44 3.88 -6.02
N PRO A 179 36.87 4.59 -7.07
CA PRO A 179 36.58 4.20 -8.45
C PRO A 179 37.18 2.81 -8.77
N PRO A 180 36.47 1.95 -9.51
CA PRO A 180 37.01 0.65 -9.89
C PRO A 180 38.17 0.81 -10.89
N PRO A 181 39.28 0.07 -10.73
CA PRO A 181 40.43 0.16 -11.62
C PRO A 181 40.11 -0.30 -13.06
N GLU A 182 39.15 -1.20 -13.24
CA GLU A 182 38.73 -1.71 -14.56
C GLU A 182 37.96 -0.67 -15.38
N LYS A 183 37.57 0.47 -14.79
CA LYS A 183 36.74 1.49 -15.45
C LYS A 183 37.32 1.97 -16.77
N GLU A 184 38.60 2.32 -16.80
CA GLU A 184 39.24 2.89 -17.99
C GLU A 184 39.27 1.86 -19.13
N GLU A 185 39.59 0.61 -18.82
CA GLU A 185 39.60 -0.50 -19.79
C GLU A 185 38.20 -0.76 -20.38
N ILE A 186 37.15 -0.73 -19.55
CA ILE A 186 35.76 -0.91 -20.02
C ILE A 186 35.37 0.23 -20.98
N ILE A 187 35.70 1.47 -20.63
CA ILE A 187 35.36 2.65 -21.45
C ILE A 187 36.11 2.60 -22.79
N GLU A 188 37.41 2.29 -22.79
CA GLU A 188 38.21 2.21 -24.01
C GLU A 188 37.71 1.12 -24.97
N ARG A 189 37.34 -0.05 -24.42
CA ARG A 189 36.77 -1.15 -25.21
C ARG A 189 35.45 -0.74 -25.89
N ILE A 190 34.58 -0.06 -25.16
CA ILE A 190 33.28 0.37 -25.70
C ILE A 190 33.43 1.54 -26.68
N ASP A 191 34.37 2.46 -26.44
CA ASP A 191 34.73 3.50 -27.41
C ASP A 191 35.18 2.89 -28.74
N ALA A 192 36.03 1.86 -28.71
CA ALA A 192 36.46 1.16 -29.91
C ALA A 192 35.28 0.50 -30.67
N GLN A 193 34.36 -0.14 -29.95
CA GLN A 193 33.15 -0.74 -30.55
C GLN A 193 32.24 0.32 -31.18
N THR A 194 32.03 1.46 -30.52
CA THR A 194 31.20 2.54 -31.06
C THR A 194 31.84 3.23 -32.26
N ALA A 195 33.16 3.33 -32.30
CA ALA A 195 33.90 3.81 -33.46
C ALA A 195 33.78 2.86 -34.66
N GLN A 196 33.76 1.54 -34.42
CA GLN A 196 33.49 0.56 -35.46
C GLN A 196 32.06 0.71 -36.02
N ILE A 197 31.06 0.83 -35.15
CA ILE A 197 29.66 1.05 -35.57
C ILE A 197 29.52 2.34 -36.39
N GLN A 198 30.24 3.41 -36.01
CA GLN A 198 30.27 4.64 -36.78
C GLN A 198 30.92 4.44 -38.16
N THR A 199 32.00 3.66 -38.25
CA THR A 199 32.65 3.32 -39.52
C THR A 199 31.72 2.54 -40.44
N GLU A 200 31.02 1.53 -39.90
CA GLU A 200 30.04 0.73 -40.65
C GLU A 200 28.86 1.58 -41.13
N PHE A 201 28.45 2.59 -40.34
CA PHE A 201 27.45 3.56 -40.78
C PHE A 201 27.96 4.45 -41.93
N ASP A 202 29.20 4.94 -41.84
CA ASP A 202 29.81 5.77 -42.89
C ASP A 202 30.01 4.99 -44.20
N GLU A 203 30.21 3.67 -44.11
CA GLU A 203 30.24 2.72 -45.24
C GLU A 203 28.84 2.35 -45.77
N GLY A 204 27.77 2.71 -45.05
CA GLY A 204 26.37 2.52 -45.46
C GLY A 204 25.73 1.19 -45.05
N TRP A 205 26.31 0.44 -44.10
CA TRP A 205 25.76 -0.83 -43.60
C TRP A 205 24.57 -0.66 -42.66
N HIS A 206 24.49 0.48 -41.96
CA HIS A 206 23.44 0.77 -40.97
C HIS A 206 22.65 2.01 -41.33
N THR A 207 21.37 2.04 -40.94
CA THR A 207 20.58 3.27 -40.95
C THR A 207 20.92 4.17 -39.74
N ALA A 208 20.53 5.45 -39.78
CA ALA A 208 20.80 6.37 -38.68
C ALA A 208 20.11 5.96 -37.37
N GLU A 209 18.91 5.38 -37.46
CA GLU A 209 18.16 4.86 -36.30
C GLU A 209 18.81 3.61 -35.71
N GLU A 210 19.27 2.69 -36.56
CA GLU A 210 19.98 1.48 -36.11
C GLU A 210 21.31 1.82 -35.44
N ARG A 211 22.09 2.73 -36.05
CA ARG A 211 23.33 3.23 -35.46
C ARG A 211 23.07 3.84 -34.08
N HIS A 212 22.07 4.73 -33.98
CA HIS A 212 21.71 5.38 -32.71
C HIS A 212 21.36 4.36 -31.63
N ARG A 213 20.55 3.35 -31.97
CA ARG A 213 20.15 2.28 -31.05
C ARG A 213 21.35 1.45 -30.60
N GLN A 214 22.18 0.98 -31.53
CA GLN A 214 23.35 0.16 -31.21
C GLN A 214 24.36 0.91 -30.33
N VAL A 215 24.64 2.19 -30.63
CA VAL A 215 25.52 3.03 -29.80
C VAL A 215 24.94 3.21 -28.39
N THR A 216 23.63 3.45 -28.29
CA THR A 216 22.93 3.59 -27.01
C THR A 216 23.01 2.30 -26.18
N ASP A 217 22.75 1.16 -26.79
CA ASP A 217 22.79 -0.15 -26.13
C ASP A 217 24.20 -0.47 -25.61
N LYS A 218 25.23 -0.16 -26.40
CA LYS A 218 26.63 -0.33 -25.99
C LYS A 218 27.03 0.54 -24.80
N TRP A 219 26.58 1.78 -24.75
CA TRP A 219 26.84 2.63 -23.59
C TRP A 219 26.03 2.26 -22.34
N ASN A 220 24.83 1.71 -22.51
CA ASN A 220 24.08 1.12 -21.40
C ASN A 220 24.81 -0.11 -20.84
N GLU A 221 25.32 -0.99 -21.71
CA GLU A 221 26.14 -2.14 -21.35
C GLU A 221 27.39 -1.71 -20.55
N ALA A 222 28.10 -0.68 -21.02
CA ALA A 222 29.26 -0.11 -20.35
C ALA A 222 28.93 0.41 -18.93
N THR A 223 27.81 1.15 -18.82
CA THR A 223 27.36 1.72 -17.55
C THR A 223 27.02 0.63 -16.54
N GLU A 224 26.49 -0.51 -16.98
CA GLU A 224 26.19 -1.64 -16.11
C GLU A 224 27.45 -2.37 -15.67
N GLN A 225 28.39 -2.64 -16.58
CA GLN A 225 29.66 -3.31 -16.26
C GLN A 225 30.51 -2.47 -15.28
N VAL A 226 30.59 -1.16 -15.47
CA VAL A 226 31.25 -0.25 -14.51
C VAL A 226 30.53 -0.24 -13.17
N GLY A 227 29.21 -0.42 -13.16
CA GLY A 227 28.42 -0.56 -11.94
C GLY A 227 28.80 -1.80 -11.14
N GLN A 228 28.84 -2.96 -11.79
CA GLN A 228 29.20 -4.24 -11.17
C GLN A 228 30.63 -4.23 -10.64
N ALA A 229 31.60 -3.78 -11.44
CA ALA A 229 33.00 -3.66 -11.00
C ALA A 229 33.15 -2.73 -9.78
N MET A 230 32.34 -1.67 -9.71
CA MET A 230 32.34 -0.77 -8.56
C MET A 230 31.79 -1.45 -7.31
N GLU A 231 30.71 -2.23 -7.41
CA GLU A 231 30.11 -2.96 -6.29
C GLU A 231 31.09 -4.00 -5.71
N GLU A 232 31.78 -4.75 -6.57
CA GLU A 232 32.77 -5.77 -6.17
C GLU A 232 34.04 -5.16 -5.54
N ASN A 233 34.43 -3.96 -5.97
CA ASN A 233 35.63 -3.28 -5.47
C ASN A 233 35.44 -2.66 -4.06
N LEU A 234 34.19 -2.47 -3.60
CA LEU A 234 33.92 -1.89 -2.28
C LEU A 234 33.93 -2.95 -1.17
N HIS A 235 34.79 -2.76 -0.17
CA HIS A 235 34.79 -3.58 1.04
C HIS A 235 33.46 -3.48 1.82
N GLN A 236 33.01 -4.56 2.45
CA GLN A 236 31.72 -4.62 3.15
C GLN A 236 31.59 -3.61 4.31
N LEU A 237 32.68 -3.38 5.07
CA LEU A 237 32.76 -2.37 6.13
C LEU A 237 32.98 -0.93 5.61
N ASN A 238 33.02 -0.70 4.30
CA ASN A 238 33.07 0.66 3.77
C ASN A 238 31.77 1.40 4.14
N PRO A 239 31.83 2.60 4.75
CA PRO A 239 30.65 3.38 5.11
C PRO A 239 29.62 3.56 3.99
N ILE A 240 30.08 3.78 2.76
CA ILE A 240 29.22 3.99 1.60
C ILE A 240 28.51 2.69 1.21
N PHE A 241 29.24 1.57 1.27
CA PHE A 241 28.68 0.25 1.04
C PHE A 241 27.65 -0.10 2.12
N MET A 242 28.00 0.08 3.41
CA MET A 242 27.09 -0.21 4.52
C MET A 242 25.79 0.59 4.42
N MET A 243 25.84 1.88 4.09
CA MET A 243 24.63 2.72 3.94
C MET A 243 23.69 2.23 2.84
N ALA A 244 24.24 1.79 1.70
CA ALA A 244 23.45 1.27 0.59
C ALA A 244 22.97 -0.17 0.81
N ASN A 245 23.85 -1.07 1.28
CA ASN A 245 23.52 -2.48 1.51
C ASN A 245 22.55 -2.69 2.67
N SER A 246 22.65 -1.88 3.74
CA SER A 246 21.67 -1.90 4.84
C SER A 246 20.30 -1.37 4.42
N GLY A 247 20.23 -0.61 3.31
CA GLY A 247 19.02 0.12 2.90
C GLY A 247 18.72 1.35 3.76
N ALA A 248 19.64 1.76 4.62
CA ALA A 248 19.52 2.96 5.45
C ALA A 248 19.44 4.22 4.60
N ARG A 249 20.38 4.39 3.67
CA ARG A 249 20.43 5.57 2.79
C ARG A 249 21.20 5.30 1.51
N GLY A 250 20.58 5.70 0.41
CA GLY A 250 21.17 5.63 -0.92
C GLY A 250 20.99 4.28 -1.59
N SER A 251 21.37 4.21 -2.86
CA SER A 251 21.31 2.98 -3.66
C SER A 251 22.60 2.77 -4.44
N PHE A 252 22.88 1.54 -4.84
CA PHE A 252 24.06 1.24 -5.67
C PHE A 252 24.08 2.04 -6.98
N LYS A 253 22.90 2.33 -7.56
CA LYS A 253 22.79 3.23 -8.72
C LYS A 253 23.32 4.64 -8.44
N GLN A 254 23.16 5.16 -7.22
CA GLN A 254 23.70 6.47 -6.82
C GLN A 254 25.19 6.40 -6.54
N ILE A 255 25.66 5.31 -5.92
CA ILE A 255 27.10 5.08 -5.71
C ILE A 255 27.81 4.97 -7.06
N ARG A 256 27.20 4.31 -8.05
CA ARG A 256 27.70 4.26 -9.44
C ARG A 256 27.87 5.64 -10.05
N GLN A 257 26.97 6.59 -9.79
CA GLN A 257 27.13 7.96 -10.28
C GLN A 257 28.25 8.73 -9.55
N LEU A 258 28.53 8.38 -8.29
CA LEU A 258 29.61 8.97 -7.49
C LEU A 258 31.00 8.47 -7.90
N ALA A 259 31.17 7.15 -8.05
CA ALA A 259 32.47 6.49 -8.23
C ALA A 259 32.67 5.83 -9.60
N GLY A 260 31.60 5.43 -10.29
CA GLY A 260 31.67 4.73 -11.57
C GLY A 260 31.67 5.71 -12.74
N MET A 261 30.51 5.83 -13.40
CA MET A 261 30.25 6.82 -14.45
C MET A 261 28.80 7.26 -14.39
N ARG A 262 28.49 8.43 -14.93
CA ARG A 262 27.11 8.92 -14.95
C ARG A 262 26.28 8.33 -16.09
N GLY A 263 26.92 7.97 -17.21
CA GLY A 263 26.28 7.27 -18.32
C GLY A 263 25.50 8.20 -19.26
N LEU A 264 24.50 7.64 -19.93
CA LEU A 264 23.66 8.34 -20.90
C LEU A 264 22.66 9.29 -20.22
N MET A 265 22.26 10.32 -20.97
CA MET A 265 21.32 11.35 -20.50
C MET A 265 20.20 11.54 -21.52
N ALA A 266 19.00 11.82 -21.04
CA ALA A 266 17.86 12.18 -21.89
C ALA A 266 17.81 13.70 -22.14
N ASN A 267 17.46 14.08 -23.37
CA ASN A 267 17.14 15.45 -23.73
C ASN A 267 15.71 15.82 -23.24
N PRO A 268 15.27 17.10 -23.36
CA PRO A 268 13.94 17.50 -22.92
C PRO A 268 12.79 16.76 -23.63
N LYS A 269 13.00 16.30 -24.87
CA LYS A 269 12.03 15.49 -25.63
C LYS A 269 11.94 14.04 -25.13
N GLY A 270 12.90 13.58 -24.34
CA GLY A 270 13.01 12.20 -23.86
C GLY A 270 13.85 11.29 -24.76
N GLU A 271 14.49 11.85 -25.80
CA GLU A 271 15.43 11.10 -26.64
C GLU A 271 16.79 11.06 -25.93
N ILE A 272 17.52 9.97 -26.13
CA ILE A 272 18.81 9.76 -25.47
C ILE A 272 19.90 10.52 -26.23
N ILE A 273 20.75 11.20 -25.50
CA ILE A 273 21.92 11.88 -26.05
C ILE A 273 23.01 10.81 -26.24
N GLU A 274 23.42 10.59 -27.48
CA GLU A 274 24.40 9.55 -27.87
C GLU A 274 25.77 9.70 -27.17
N ARG A 275 26.13 10.92 -26.78
CA ARG A 275 27.38 11.20 -26.09
C ARG A 275 27.20 10.99 -24.58
N PRO A 276 27.76 9.93 -23.98
CA PRO A 276 27.63 9.67 -22.56
C PRO A 276 28.49 10.63 -21.72
N ILE A 277 28.21 10.69 -20.43
CA ILE A 277 29.06 11.30 -19.42
C ILE A 277 29.94 10.19 -18.83
N LYS A 278 31.22 10.20 -19.19
CA LYS A 278 32.22 9.18 -18.79
C LYS A 278 32.77 9.46 -17.39
N SER A 279 32.85 10.74 -17.05
CA SER A 279 33.28 11.21 -15.74
C SER A 279 32.27 10.87 -14.63
N ASN A 280 32.75 10.76 -13.40
CA ASN A 280 31.90 10.67 -12.21
C ASN A 280 32.00 11.96 -11.36
N PHE A 281 31.26 12.02 -10.25
CA PHE A 281 31.28 13.20 -9.39
C PHE A 281 32.59 13.39 -8.60
N ILE A 282 33.36 12.32 -8.38
CA ILE A 282 34.63 12.42 -7.62
C ILE A 282 35.79 12.93 -8.48
N GLU A 283 35.78 12.58 -9.76
CA GLU A 283 36.68 13.08 -10.81
C GLU A 283 36.31 14.51 -11.21
N GLY A 284 35.01 14.82 -11.19
CA GLY A 284 34.45 16.08 -11.65
C GLY A 284 34.00 16.02 -13.11
N LEU A 285 32.98 16.80 -13.45
CA LEU A 285 32.42 16.84 -14.80
C LEU A 285 33.01 17.99 -15.61
N SER A 286 33.26 17.75 -16.90
CA SER A 286 33.57 18.84 -17.83
C SER A 286 32.36 19.77 -18.04
N VAL A 287 32.59 20.98 -18.56
CA VAL A 287 31.51 21.96 -18.84
C VAL A 287 30.47 21.37 -19.80
N GLY A 288 30.90 20.62 -20.82
CA GLY A 288 30.00 19.97 -21.77
C GLY A 288 29.14 18.88 -21.13
N GLU A 289 29.76 18.00 -20.33
CA GLU A 289 29.03 16.95 -19.59
C GLU A 289 28.07 17.53 -18.57
N TYR A 290 28.48 18.57 -17.84
CA TYR A 290 27.63 19.25 -16.88
C TYR A 290 26.43 19.91 -17.58
N PHE A 291 26.64 20.58 -18.71
CA PHE A 291 25.57 21.17 -19.51
C PHE A 291 24.55 20.12 -20.00
N ILE A 292 25.01 18.99 -20.53
CA ILE A 292 24.15 17.87 -20.93
C ILE A 292 23.31 17.41 -19.73
N SER A 293 23.94 17.22 -18.57
CA SER A 293 23.26 16.80 -17.34
C SER A 293 22.16 17.77 -16.87
N THR A 294 22.20 19.05 -17.23
CA THR A 294 21.18 20.02 -16.79
C THR A 294 19.80 19.78 -17.42
N HIS A 295 19.74 19.19 -18.63
CA HIS A 295 18.48 18.95 -19.34
C HIS A 295 17.56 18.00 -18.57
N GLY A 296 18.09 16.84 -18.17
CA GLY A 296 17.36 15.86 -17.37
C GLY A 296 16.96 16.40 -16.00
N ALA A 297 17.88 17.09 -15.31
CA ALA A 297 17.62 17.65 -13.98
C ALA A 297 16.49 18.70 -14.00
N ARG A 298 16.50 19.63 -14.97
CA ARG A 298 15.46 20.66 -15.09
C ARG A 298 14.11 20.07 -15.46
N LYS A 299 14.07 19.11 -16.37
CA LYS A 299 12.84 18.39 -16.74
C LYS A 299 12.25 17.67 -15.53
N GLY A 300 13.08 16.96 -14.76
CA GLY A 300 12.64 16.26 -13.54
C GLY A 300 12.01 17.20 -12.50
N LEU A 301 12.60 18.37 -12.26
CA LEU A 301 12.03 19.37 -11.34
C LEU A 301 10.70 19.94 -11.83
N ALA A 302 10.60 20.25 -13.13
CA ALA A 302 9.37 20.77 -13.73
C ALA A 302 8.23 19.73 -13.71
N ASP A 303 8.53 18.49 -14.09
CA ASP A 303 7.56 17.39 -14.08
C ASP A 303 7.06 17.10 -12.66
N THR A 304 7.93 17.16 -11.66
CA THR A 304 7.56 16.97 -10.25
C THR A 304 6.52 18.01 -9.82
N ALA A 305 6.77 19.29 -10.13
CA ALA A 305 5.86 20.37 -9.77
C ALA A 305 4.50 20.27 -10.50
N LEU A 306 4.50 19.98 -11.80
CA LEU A 306 3.27 19.87 -12.59
C LEU A 306 2.43 18.66 -12.18
N ARG A 307 3.06 17.49 -12.04
CA ARG A 307 2.33 16.24 -11.82
C ARG A 307 1.84 16.06 -10.38
N THR A 308 2.36 16.82 -9.42
CA THR A 308 1.81 16.86 -8.05
C THR A 308 0.36 17.37 -8.08
N ALA A 309 0.06 18.35 -8.94
CA ALA A 309 -1.30 18.87 -9.10
C ALA A 309 -2.25 17.82 -9.70
N ASP A 310 -1.78 17.04 -10.69
CA ASP A 310 -2.59 15.99 -11.33
C ASP A 310 -2.98 14.87 -10.37
N SER A 311 -2.05 14.44 -9.51
CA SER A 311 -2.36 13.45 -8.46
C SER A 311 -3.34 14.01 -7.44
N GLY A 312 -3.13 15.24 -6.94
CA GLY A 312 -4.08 15.87 -6.03
C GLY A 312 -5.48 16.02 -6.63
N TYR A 313 -5.55 16.26 -7.94
CA TYR A 313 -6.81 16.32 -8.67
C TYR A 313 -7.49 14.95 -8.80
N LEU A 314 -6.75 13.86 -9.05
CA LEU A 314 -7.29 12.51 -9.02
C LEU A 314 -7.82 12.17 -7.62
N THR A 315 -7.04 12.42 -6.56
CA THR A 315 -7.45 12.16 -5.16
C THR A 315 -8.76 12.88 -4.84
N ARG A 316 -8.88 14.15 -5.24
CA ARG A 316 -10.13 14.91 -5.07
C ARG A 316 -11.31 14.22 -5.76
N ARG A 317 -11.18 13.80 -7.02
CA ARG A 317 -12.25 13.10 -7.76
C ARG A 317 -12.62 11.76 -7.12
N LEU A 318 -11.63 11.02 -6.62
CA LEU A 318 -11.85 9.75 -5.92
C LEU A 318 -12.63 9.97 -4.60
N VAL A 319 -12.28 11.01 -3.83
CA VAL A 319 -13.02 11.37 -2.62
C VAL A 319 -14.45 11.78 -2.97
N ASP A 320 -14.63 12.58 -4.02
CA ASP A 320 -15.96 13.05 -4.44
C ASP A 320 -16.92 11.91 -4.81
N VAL A 321 -16.41 10.82 -5.42
CA VAL A 321 -17.23 9.65 -5.75
C VAL A 321 -17.45 8.70 -4.57
N ALA A 322 -16.47 8.59 -3.66
CA ALA A 322 -16.45 7.55 -2.63
C ALA A 322 -16.83 8.02 -1.22
N GLN A 323 -16.87 9.33 -0.94
CA GLN A 323 -17.10 9.88 0.41
C GLN A 323 -18.36 9.35 1.11
N ASP A 324 -19.41 8.97 0.37
CA ASP A 324 -20.66 8.49 0.96
C ASP A 324 -20.66 6.97 1.24
N VAL A 325 -19.53 6.29 0.96
CA VAL A 325 -19.36 4.86 1.22
C VAL A 325 -18.85 4.66 2.65
N ILE A 326 -19.81 4.38 3.55
CA ILE A 326 -19.59 4.17 4.98
C ILE A 326 -20.07 2.77 5.37
N VAL A 327 -19.45 2.15 6.38
CA VAL A 327 -19.95 0.90 6.96
C VAL A 327 -21.22 1.16 7.77
N ARG A 328 -22.37 0.64 7.33
CA ARG A 328 -23.69 0.94 7.95
C ARG A 328 -24.31 -0.23 8.70
N THR A 329 -24.02 -1.46 8.27
CA THR A 329 -24.63 -2.69 8.79
C THR A 329 -23.58 -3.76 9.03
N GLU A 330 -23.89 -4.75 9.88
CA GLU A 330 -22.96 -5.85 10.15
C GLU A 330 -22.92 -6.84 8.97
N ASP A 331 -24.07 -7.35 8.55
CA ASP A 331 -24.17 -8.30 7.44
C ASP A 331 -25.35 -7.98 6.52
N CYS A 332 -25.09 -7.82 5.21
CA CYS A 332 -26.12 -7.67 4.18
C CYS A 332 -26.82 -8.99 3.81
N LYS A 333 -26.35 -10.14 4.33
CA LYS A 333 -26.88 -11.49 4.09
C LYS A 333 -26.84 -11.97 2.63
N THR A 334 -26.08 -11.29 1.77
CA THR A 334 -25.87 -11.70 0.39
C THR A 334 -25.27 -13.11 0.31
N LYS A 335 -25.63 -13.83 -0.75
CA LYS A 335 -25.01 -15.11 -1.12
C LYS A 335 -24.10 -14.97 -2.33
N GLU A 336 -24.07 -13.80 -2.96
CA GLU A 336 -23.16 -13.50 -4.05
C GLU A 336 -21.73 -13.31 -3.52
N PHE A 337 -20.76 -13.66 -4.35
CA PHE A 337 -19.35 -13.68 -4.03
C PHE A 337 -18.51 -13.40 -5.27
N ILE A 338 -17.23 -13.15 -5.07
CA ILE A 338 -16.24 -13.16 -6.13
C ILE A 338 -15.31 -14.35 -5.92
N GLU A 339 -14.81 -14.89 -7.02
CA GLU A 339 -13.73 -15.88 -6.97
C GLU A 339 -12.42 -15.12 -7.07
N MET A 340 -11.55 -15.31 -6.07
CA MET A 340 -10.21 -14.74 -6.05
C MET A 340 -9.19 -15.86 -6.18
N PRO A 341 -8.16 -15.72 -7.04
CA PRO A 341 -7.13 -16.73 -7.17
C PRO A 341 -6.30 -16.84 -5.88
N ILE A 342 -5.89 -18.07 -5.54
CA ILE A 342 -5.02 -18.35 -4.39
C ILE A 342 -3.63 -17.77 -4.62
N LEU A 343 -3.13 -17.89 -5.86
CA LEU A 343 -1.86 -17.34 -6.28
C LEU A 343 -2.08 -16.00 -6.99
N ASP A 344 -1.12 -15.10 -6.83
CA ASP A 344 -1.06 -13.85 -7.56
C ASP A 344 -0.48 -14.06 -8.98
N VAL A 345 -0.25 -12.96 -9.70
CA VAL A 345 0.31 -13.01 -11.06
C VAL A 345 1.78 -13.45 -11.08
N ALA A 346 2.51 -13.29 -9.97
CA ALA A 346 3.89 -13.74 -9.79
C ALA A 346 3.99 -15.22 -9.36
N GLY A 347 2.86 -15.88 -9.06
CA GLY A 347 2.82 -17.24 -8.55
C GLY A 347 3.03 -17.35 -7.03
N GLU A 348 3.02 -16.21 -6.32
CA GLU A 348 3.10 -16.16 -4.86
C GLU A 348 1.70 -16.19 -4.23
N VAL A 349 1.60 -16.48 -2.93
CA VAL A 349 0.32 -16.50 -2.23
C VAL A 349 -0.31 -15.11 -2.24
N ASN A 350 -1.58 -15.03 -2.65
CA ASN A 350 -2.29 -13.78 -2.80
C ASN A 350 -2.64 -13.15 -1.44
N ALA A 351 -1.80 -12.19 -1.00
CA ALA A 351 -1.99 -11.44 0.24
C ALA A 351 -3.34 -10.70 0.33
N ASN A 352 -4.01 -10.40 -0.79
CA ASN A 352 -5.32 -9.73 -0.79
C ASN A 352 -6.46 -10.62 -0.26
N LEU A 353 -6.24 -11.93 -0.08
CA LEU A 353 -7.17 -12.84 0.60
C LEU A 353 -7.21 -12.59 2.11
N LEU A 354 -6.11 -12.09 2.69
CA LEU A 354 -5.99 -11.85 4.11
C LEU A 354 -7.02 -10.82 4.59
N GLY A 355 -7.69 -11.15 5.70
CA GLY A 355 -8.69 -10.28 6.29
C GLY A 355 -10.00 -10.18 5.50
N ARG A 356 -10.25 -11.09 4.54
CA ARG A 356 -11.57 -11.26 3.89
C ARG A 356 -12.37 -12.39 4.55
N LEU A 357 -13.68 -12.42 4.29
CA LEU A 357 -14.54 -13.50 4.78
C LEU A 357 -14.88 -14.47 3.65
N ALA A 358 -14.81 -15.77 3.95
CA ALA A 358 -15.24 -16.82 3.04
C ALA A 358 -16.76 -16.75 2.79
N ALA A 359 -17.18 -16.68 1.52
CA ALA A 359 -18.60 -16.59 1.18
C ALA A 359 -19.31 -17.95 1.25
N LYS A 360 -18.57 -19.03 1.00
CA LYS A 360 -19.03 -20.42 1.01
C LYS A 360 -18.07 -21.30 1.81
N LYS A 361 -18.51 -22.53 2.09
CA LYS A 361 -17.62 -23.58 2.58
C LYS A 361 -16.57 -23.85 1.51
N PHE A 362 -15.29 -23.91 1.90
CA PHE A 362 -14.18 -24.25 1.01
C PHE A 362 -13.50 -25.51 1.52
N GLU A 363 -13.32 -26.49 0.65
CA GLU A 363 -12.82 -27.82 0.97
C GLU A 363 -11.78 -28.24 -0.06
N THR A 364 -10.78 -29.02 0.36
CA THR A 364 -9.80 -29.61 -0.54
C THR A 364 -10.45 -30.60 -1.51
N LYS A 365 -9.73 -30.96 -2.58
CA LYS A 365 -10.15 -32.05 -3.51
C LYS A 365 -10.44 -33.39 -2.80
N ARG A 366 -9.90 -33.59 -1.60
CA ARG A 366 -10.08 -34.80 -0.76
C ARG A 366 -11.18 -34.64 0.31
N GLY A 367 -11.92 -33.54 0.33
CA GLY A 367 -13.03 -33.29 1.25
C GLY A 367 -12.63 -32.80 2.65
N ARG A 368 -11.35 -32.45 2.89
CA ARG A 368 -10.95 -31.74 4.13
C ARG A 368 -11.49 -30.32 4.05
N GLN A 369 -12.34 -29.95 4.99
CA GLN A 369 -12.83 -28.58 5.10
C GLN A 369 -11.71 -27.65 5.58
N LEU A 370 -11.44 -26.61 4.80
CA LEU A 370 -10.47 -25.56 5.15
C LEU A 370 -11.18 -24.34 5.75
N LEU A 371 -12.24 -23.86 5.09
CA LEU A 371 -12.99 -22.68 5.56
C LEU A 371 -14.47 -22.97 5.76
N LYS A 372 -15.04 -22.41 6.82
CA LYS A 372 -16.49 -22.30 7.05
C LYS A 372 -17.03 -21.05 6.36
N ARG A 373 -18.33 -21.05 6.05
CA ARG A 373 -19.02 -19.84 5.57
C ARG A 373 -18.92 -18.74 6.63
N ASN A 374 -18.61 -17.51 6.18
CA ASN A 374 -18.37 -16.32 6.99
C ASN A 374 -17.20 -16.45 7.98
N GLN A 375 -16.28 -17.39 7.78
CA GLN A 375 -15.01 -17.43 8.51
C GLN A 375 -14.07 -16.36 7.95
N LEU A 376 -13.40 -15.64 8.85
CA LEU A 376 -12.33 -14.71 8.51
C LEU A 376 -11.11 -15.52 8.03
N ILE A 377 -10.43 -15.05 6.99
CA ILE A 377 -9.18 -15.64 6.52
C ILE A 377 -8.04 -14.92 7.24
N THR A 378 -7.43 -15.58 8.23
CA THR A 378 -6.19 -15.16 8.90
C THR A 378 -4.97 -15.74 8.20
N GLN A 379 -3.77 -15.37 8.66
CA GLN A 379 -2.52 -15.87 8.10
C GLN A 379 -2.42 -17.40 8.20
N GLU A 380 -2.78 -17.98 9.35
CA GLU A 380 -2.78 -19.43 9.55
C GLU A 380 -3.66 -20.16 8.53
N GLU A 381 -4.86 -19.64 8.27
CA GLU A 381 -5.77 -20.26 7.29
C GLU A 381 -5.31 -20.05 5.86
N LEU A 382 -4.62 -18.93 5.57
CA LEU A 382 -4.04 -18.68 4.27
C LEU A 382 -2.90 -19.66 3.97
N ASP A 383 -2.03 -19.92 4.95
CA ASP A 383 -0.94 -20.88 4.84
C ASP A 383 -1.46 -22.32 4.69
N ASP A 384 -2.52 -22.67 5.42
CA ASP A 384 -3.24 -23.94 5.28
C ASP A 384 -3.85 -24.11 3.88
N ILE A 385 -4.40 -23.04 3.30
CA ILE A 385 -4.96 -23.04 1.92
C ILE A 385 -3.83 -23.18 0.89
N ALA A 386 -2.75 -22.41 1.05
CA ALA A 386 -1.60 -22.46 0.17
C ALA A 386 -0.98 -23.87 0.13
N THR A 387 -0.77 -24.48 1.29
CA THR A 387 -0.24 -25.84 1.41
C THR A 387 -1.19 -26.88 0.80
N ALA A 388 -2.51 -26.72 0.99
CA ALA A 388 -3.49 -27.68 0.48
C ALA A 388 -3.66 -27.64 -1.05
N TYR A 389 -3.33 -26.52 -1.69
CA TYR A 389 -3.47 -26.28 -3.13
C TYR A 389 -2.13 -26.03 -3.84
N GLU A 390 -1.03 -26.39 -3.20
CA GLU A 390 0.31 -26.30 -3.77
C GLU A 390 0.36 -27.00 -5.15
N GLY A 391 0.75 -26.25 -6.19
CA GLY A 391 0.81 -26.72 -7.58
C GLY A 391 -0.50 -26.63 -8.39
N ASP A 392 -1.59 -26.08 -7.84
CA ASP A 392 -2.82 -25.78 -8.60
C ASP A 392 -2.93 -24.29 -8.92
N GLU A 393 -2.33 -23.87 -10.03
CA GLU A 393 -2.29 -22.47 -10.48
C GLU A 393 -3.68 -21.87 -10.79
N GLN A 394 -4.71 -22.70 -10.95
CA GLN A 394 -6.07 -22.26 -11.28
C GLN A 394 -7.03 -22.24 -10.10
N ALA A 395 -6.56 -22.59 -8.89
CA ALA A 395 -7.43 -22.67 -7.72
C ALA A 395 -7.90 -21.28 -7.25
N THR A 396 -9.21 -21.14 -7.03
CA THR A 396 -9.85 -19.91 -6.57
C THR A 396 -10.62 -20.13 -5.27
N VAL A 397 -10.65 -19.10 -4.43
CA VAL A 397 -11.40 -19.07 -3.16
C VAL A 397 -12.62 -18.16 -3.31
N PRO A 398 -13.83 -18.63 -2.95
CA PRO A 398 -15.03 -17.81 -2.97
C PRO A 398 -15.08 -16.87 -1.76
N VAL A 399 -14.84 -15.58 -1.98
CA VAL A 399 -14.79 -14.57 -0.91
C VAL A 399 -15.91 -13.54 -1.02
N ARG A 400 -16.29 -12.97 0.12
CA ARG A 400 -17.15 -11.80 0.17
C ARG A 400 -16.34 -10.57 -0.27
N SER A 401 -17.01 -9.68 -1.00
CA SER A 401 -16.40 -8.47 -1.55
C SER A 401 -17.38 -7.30 -1.47
N ALA A 402 -16.83 -6.08 -1.50
CA ALA A 402 -17.61 -4.87 -1.61
C ALA A 402 -18.49 -4.88 -2.87
N PHE A 403 -18.06 -5.49 -3.99
CA PHE A 403 -18.83 -5.56 -5.23
C PHE A 403 -20.22 -6.16 -5.05
N LYS A 404 -20.29 -7.31 -4.38
CA LYS A 404 -21.52 -8.10 -4.22
C LYS A 404 -22.33 -7.75 -2.97
N CYS A 405 -21.96 -6.67 -2.28
CA CYS A 405 -22.67 -6.21 -1.10
C CYS A 405 -24.07 -5.66 -1.46
N GLU A 406 -25.11 -6.18 -0.82
CA GLU A 406 -26.51 -5.77 -1.01
C GLU A 406 -27.00 -4.80 0.09
N ALA A 407 -26.09 -4.19 0.85
CA ALA A 407 -26.45 -3.14 1.79
C ALA A 407 -27.05 -1.95 1.02
N GLU A 408 -28.22 -1.45 1.47
CA GLU A 408 -28.94 -0.34 0.82
C GLU A 408 -28.06 0.92 0.71
N ARG A 409 -27.25 1.19 1.74
CA ARG A 409 -26.35 2.34 1.78
C ARG A 409 -24.97 1.91 2.27
N GLY A 410 -23.95 2.31 1.52
CA GLY A 410 -22.57 1.98 1.82
C GLY A 410 -22.27 0.49 1.64
N VAL A 411 -21.55 -0.09 2.61
CA VAL A 411 -21.12 -1.50 2.61
C VAL A 411 -21.37 -2.08 4.00
N CYS A 412 -21.53 -3.40 4.10
CA CYS A 412 -21.62 -4.09 5.40
C CYS A 412 -20.24 -4.54 5.90
N ARG A 413 -20.11 -4.70 7.22
CA ARG A 413 -18.88 -5.16 7.88
C ARG A 413 -18.35 -6.45 7.27
N SER A 414 -19.22 -7.44 7.05
CA SER A 414 -18.83 -8.75 6.54
C SER A 414 -18.40 -8.78 5.06
N CYS A 415 -18.82 -7.80 4.24
CA CYS A 415 -18.39 -7.71 2.85
C CYS A 415 -17.08 -6.95 2.67
N TYR A 416 -16.75 -6.05 3.60
CA TYR A 416 -15.46 -5.34 3.61
C TYR A 416 -14.37 -6.15 4.33
N GLY A 417 -14.69 -6.71 5.49
CA GLY A 417 -13.77 -7.51 6.31
C GLY A 417 -12.90 -6.66 7.24
N VAL A 418 -11.62 -7.01 7.32
CA VAL A 418 -10.62 -6.33 8.16
C VAL A 418 -10.18 -5.01 7.53
N SER A 419 -10.02 -4.00 8.39
CA SER A 419 -9.41 -2.71 8.08
C SER A 419 -7.89 -2.85 8.06
N PRO A 420 -7.21 -2.53 6.93
CA PRO A 420 -5.75 -2.56 6.88
C PRO A 420 -5.09 -1.65 7.93
N ALA A 421 -5.75 -0.54 8.31
CA ALA A 421 -5.20 0.41 9.28
C ALA A 421 -5.11 -0.14 10.73
N THR A 422 -5.94 -1.12 11.09
CA THR A 422 -6.06 -1.60 12.48
C THR A 422 -5.77 -3.09 12.64
N GLY A 423 -5.65 -3.84 11.54
CA GLY A 423 -5.59 -5.31 11.57
C GLY A 423 -6.88 -5.99 12.05
N SER A 424 -7.89 -5.21 12.46
CA SER A 424 -9.15 -5.70 13.02
C SER A 424 -10.34 -5.49 12.08
N MET A 425 -11.43 -6.20 12.33
CA MET A 425 -12.69 -6.02 11.60
C MET A 425 -13.17 -4.57 11.66
N VAL A 426 -13.62 -4.02 10.52
CA VAL A 426 -14.15 -2.64 10.46
C VAL A 426 -15.33 -2.42 11.40
N GLN A 427 -15.45 -1.21 11.93
CA GLN A 427 -16.53 -0.83 12.81
C GLN A 427 -17.66 -0.12 12.04
N ILE A 428 -18.84 -0.11 12.64
CA ILE A 428 -19.98 0.61 12.07
C ILE A 428 -19.71 2.10 12.19
N GLY A 429 -19.73 2.80 11.05
CA GLY A 429 -19.40 4.21 10.95
C GLY A 429 -18.08 4.51 10.27
N ASP A 430 -17.24 3.50 10.01
CA ASP A 430 -15.97 3.72 9.31
C ASP A 430 -16.19 4.26 7.90
N SER A 431 -15.49 5.35 7.57
CA SER A 431 -15.55 6.00 6.26
C SER A 431 -14.58 5.35 5.27
N ILE A 432 -14.84 4.09 4.94
CA ILE A 432 -13.99 3.28 4.07
C ILE A 432 -13.80 3.88 2.67
N GLY A 433 -14.77 4.66 2.17
CA GLY A 433 -14.64 5.33 0.87
C GLY A 433 -13.62 6.46 0.86
N THR A 434 -13.56 7.26 1.93
CA THR A 434 -12.52 8.30 2.07
C THR A 434 -11.14 7.67 2.18
N ILE A 435 -11.02 6.60 2.97
CA ILE A 435 -9.77 5.84 3.14
C ILE A 435 -9.31 5.26 1.80
N ALA A 436 -10.22 4.63 1.05
CA ALA A 436 -9.91 4.07 -0.27
C ALA A 436 -9.44 5.14 -1.26
N ALA A 437 -10.13 6.27 -1.31
CA ALA A 437 -9.77 7.38 -2.19
C ALA A 437 -8.38 7.95 -1.88
N GLN A 438 -8.03 8.10 -0.60
CA GLN A 438 -6.71 8.56 -0.19
C GLN A 438 -5.62 7.51 -0.45
N SER A 439 -5.91 6.23 -0.15
CA SER A 439 -4.99 5.12 -0.35
C SER A 439 -4.62 4.91 -1.82
N ILE A 440 -5.51 5.24 -2.75
CA ILE A 440 -5.23 5.25 -4.19
C ILE A 440 -4.59 6.58 -4.60
N GLY A 441 -5.09 7.70 -4.08
CA GLY A 441 -4.69 9.03 -4.51
C GLY A 441 -3.28 9.45 -4.07
N GLU A 442 -2.90 9.19 -2.82
CA GLU A 442 -1.60 9.57 -2.25
C GLU A 442 -0.43 8.93 -3.02
N PRO A 443 -0.40 7.60 -3.27
CA PRO A 443 0.65 7.00 -4.07
C PRO A 443 0.61 7.43 -5.54
N GLY A 444 -0.51 8.01 -6.01
CA GLY A 444 -0.59 8.66 -7.31
C GLY A 444 0.46 9.76 -7.50
N THR A 445 0.91 10.42 -6.41
CA THR A 445 2.05 11.36 -6.45
C THR A 445 3.35 10.62 -6.69
N GLN A 446 3.51 9.42 -6.15
CA GLN A 446 4.69 8.58 -6.38
C GLN A 446 4.72 8.02 -7.79
N LEU A 447 3.57 7.62 -8.36
CA LEU A 447 3.46 7.20 -9.76
C LEU A 447 3.89 8.30 -10.73
N THR A 448 3.70 9.56 -10.35
CA THR A 448 4.13 10.70 -11.16
C THR A 448 5.57 11.14 -10.90
N MET A 449 6.09 10.89 -9.69
CA MET A 449 7.45 11.25 -9.28
C MET A 449 8.51 10.17 -9.55
N ARG A 450 8.21 8.86 -9.49
CA ARG A 450 9.19 7.77 -9.74
C ARG A 450 9.69 7.72 -11.19
N THR A 451 8.98 8.37 -12.11
CA THR A 451 9.51 8.77 -13.43
C THR A 451 10.77 9.63 -13.38
N PHE A 452 11.20 10.13 -12.21
CA PHE A 452 12.48 10.80 -12.00
C PHE A 452 13.68 9.87 -12.18
N HIS A 453 13.57 8.60 -11.77
CA HIS A 453 14.69 7.64 -11.83
C HIS A 453 14.75 6.90 -13.17
N THR A 454 13.62 6.73 -13.85
CA THR A 454 13.53 6.14 -15.19
C THR A 454 13.54 7.18 -16.31
N GLY A 455 13.15 8.43 -16.05
CA GLY A 455 13.09 9.52 -17.05
C GLY A 455 14.43 10.01 -17.60
N GLY A 456 15.54 9.35 -17.25
CA GLY A 456 16.87 9.57 -17.82
C GLY A 456 17.50 8.31 -18.44
N VAL A 457 16.87 7.13 -18.33
CA VAL A 457 17.39 5.84 -18.81
C VAL A 457 16.38 5.24 -19.80
N ALA A 458 16.89 4.71 -20.91
CA ALA A 458 16.09 4.13 -21.99
C ALA A 458 15.06 3.07 -21.52
N GLY A 459 13.87 3.04 -22.13
CA GLY A 459 13.16 1.76 -22.32
C GLY A 459 11.70 1.63 -21.87
N GLN A 460 11.11 2.57 -21.10
CA GLN A 460 9.71 2.43 -20.68
C GLN A 460 8.83 3.58 -21.16
N ASP A 461 7.79 3.22 -21.94
CA ASP A 461 6.79 4.14 -22.46
C ASP A 461 6.00 4.78 -21.31
N ILE A 462 5.98 6.12 -21.27
CA ILE A 462 5.49 6.98 -20.18
C ILE A 462 3.97 6.81 -19.96
N THR A 463 3.27 6.18 -20.91
CA THR A 463 1.82 5.96 -20.87
C THR A 463 1.35 5.00 -19.78
N GLN A 464 2.26 4.28 -19.10
CA GLN A 464 1.92 3.25 -18.11
C GLN A 464 1.72 3.74 -16.67
N GLY A 465 1.82 5.04 -16.38
CA GLY A 465 1.69 5.59 -15.01
C GLY A 465 0.29 6.13 -14.67
N LEU A 466 0.25 7.26 -13.97
CA LEU A 466 -1.01 7.95 -13.58
C LEU A 466 -2.01 8.17 -14.73
N PRO A 467 -1.62 8.54 -15.96
CA PRO A 467 -2.58 8.72 -17.06
C PRO A 467 -3.43 7.47 -17.35
N ARG A 468 -2.86 6.27 -17.21
CA ARG A 468 -3.57 5.01 -17.37
C ARG A 468 -4.59 4.79 -16.26
N VAL A 469 -4.21 5.08 -15.01
CA VAL A 469 -5.13 5.01 -13.85
C VAL A 469 -6.32 5.97 -14.04
N VAL A 470 -6.07 7.19 -14.50
CA VAL A 470 -7.12 8.18 -14.80
C VAL A 470 -8.01 7.69 -15.96
N GLU A 471 -7.42 7.11 -17.00
CA GLU A 471 -8.18 6.54 -18.14
C GLU A 471 -9.14 5.43 -17.68
N LEU A 472 -8.67 4.53 -16.80
CA LEU A 472 -9.45 3.44 -16.23
C LEU A 472 -10.60 3.94 -15.35
N PHE A 473 -10.34 4.83 -14.39
CA PHE A 473 -11.37 5.37 -13.50
C PHE A 473 -12.36 6.32 -14.19
N GLU A 474 -11.97 6.94 -15.31
CA GLU A 474 -12.91 7.70 -16.13
C GLU A 474 -13.65 6.83 -17.16
N ALA A 475 -13.39 5.52 -17.19
CA ALA A 475 -13.95 4.57 -18.17
C ALA A 475 -13.81 5.08 -19.61
N ARG A 476 -12.66 5.68 -19.94
CA ARG A 476 -12.39 6.26 -21.27
C ARG A 476 -11.99 5.17 -22.26
N LYS A 477 -12.24 5.44 -23.54
CA LYS A 477 -11.78 4.56 -24.62
C LYS A 477 -10.25 4.62 -24.72
N PRO A 478 -9.54 3.49 -24.58
CA PRO A 478 -8.07 3.48 -24.60
C PRO A 478 -7.53 3.78 -26.00
N LYS A 479 -6.31 4.35 -26.06
CA LYS A 479 -5.63 4.64 -27.34
C LYS A 479 -5.26 3.37 -28.11
N GLY A 480 -4.70 2.37 -27.43
CA GLY A 480 -4.41 1.05 -27.98
C GLY A 480 -5.56 0.09 -27.72
N LEU A 481 -6.71 0.32 -28.38
CA LEU A 481 -7.92 -0.49 -28.19
C LEU A 481 -7.70 -1.93 -28.65
N ALA A 482 -7.93 -2.87 -27.74
CA ALA A 482 -8.10 -4.28 -28.07
C ALA A 482 -9.59 -4.60 -28.27
N GLN A 483 -9.90 -5.30 -29.35
CA GLN A 483 -11.24 -5.80 -29.64
C GLN A 483 -11.40 -7.21 -29.06
N MET A 484 -12.62 -7.49 -28.57
CA MET A 484 -13.02 -8.80 -28.11
C MET A 484 -13.94 -9.45 -29.13
N SER A 485 -13.93 -10.78 -29.18
CA SER A 485 -14.94 -11.51 -29.95
C SER A 485 -16.31 -11.40 -29.26
N GLU A 486 -17.33 -10.94 -29.98
CA GLU A 486 -18.73 -10.97 -29.55
C GLU A 486 -19.32 -12.39 -29.59
N VAL A 487 -18.72 -13.28 -30.38
CA VAL A 487 -19.25 -14.60 -30.70
C VAL A 487 -18.19 -15.69 -30.52
N ALA A 488 -18.61 -16.90 -30.17
CA ALA A 488 -17.71 -18.06 -30.07
C ALA A 488 -17.66 -18.80 -31.40
N GLY A 489 -16.46 -19.15 -31.86
CA GLY A 489 -16.32 -19.75 -33.18
C GLY A 489 -14.90 -20.06 -33.60
N LYS A 490 -14.74 -20.44 -34.88
CA LYS A 490 -13.42 -20.64 -35.49
C LYS A 490 -12.96 -19.38 -36.19
N VAL A 491 -11.69 -19.05 -35.99
CA VAL A 491 -11.07 -17.85 -36.53
C VAL A 491 -10.52 -18.09 -37.93
N SER A 492 -10.86 -17.19 -38.86
CA SER A 492 -10.17 -17.02 -40.15
C SER A 492 -9.49 -15.65 -40.15
N VAL A 493 -8.21 -15.61 -40.52
CA VAL A 493 -7.45 -14.36 -40.60
C VAL A 493 -7.10 -14.09 -42.06
N GLU A 494 -7.48 -12.92 -42.55
CA GLU A 494 -7.12 -12.41 -43.88
C GLU A 494 -6.29 -11.14 -43.73
N GLN A 495 -5.04 -11.17 -44.21
CA GLN A 495 -4.19 -9.98 -44.24
C GLN A 495 -4.18 -9.38 -45.65
N SER A 496 -4.63 -8.13 -45.75
CA SER A 496 -4.52 -7.32 -46.97
C SER A 496 -3.46 -6.23 -46.77
N GLU A 497 -3.01 -5.60 -47.86
CA GLU A 497 -2.07 -4.45 -47.78
C GLU A 497 -2.62 -3.27 -46.96
N LYS A 498 -3.95 -3.18 -46.77
CA LYS A 498 -4.62 -2.06 -46.10
C LYS A 498 -5.16 -2.38 -44.70
N SER A 499 -5.50 -3.63 -44.42
CA SER A 499 -6.01 -4.07 -43.11
C SER A 499 -5.84 -5.56 -42.89
N ALA A 500 -5.70 -5.97 -41.63
CA ALA A 500 -5.87 -7.35 -41.20
C ALA A 500 -7.31 -7.56 -40.74
N THR A 501 -8.02 -8.50 -41.35
CA THR A 501 -9.41 -8.84 -41.00
C THR A 501 -9.43 -10.19 -40.31
N VAL A 502 -10.08 -10.26 -39.16
CA VAL A 502 -10.33 -11.50 -38.41
C VAL A 502 -11.82 -11.79 -38.50
N THR A 503 -12.18 -12.93 -39.09
CA THR A 503 -13.57 -13.39 -39.20
C THR A 503 -13.77 -14.57 -38.27
N VAL A 504 -14.77 -14.49 -37.39
CA VAL A 504 -15.16 -15.59 -36.49
C VAL A 504 -16.40 -16.26 -37.06
N LEU A 505 -16.28 -17.54 -37.42
CA LEU A 505 -17.37 -18.37 -37.92
C LEU A 505 -18.04 -19.10 -36.77
N GLU A 506 -19.30 -18.81 -36.54
CA GLU A 506 -20.13 -19.44 -35.52
C GLU A 506 -20.60 -20.85 -35.93
N SER A 507 -21.02 -21.64 -34.95
CA SER A 507 -21.56 -22.99 -35.18
C SER A 507 -22.88 -23.01 -35.98
N ASN A 508 -23.61 -21.90 -36.03
CA ASN A 508 -24.84 -21.71 -36.81
C ASN A 508 -24.58 -21.28 -38.28
N GLY A 509 -23.32 -21.00 -38.65
CA GLY A 509 -22.91 -20.54 -39.98
C GLY A 509 -22.93 -19.01 -40.17
N GLU A 510 -23.18 -18.22 -39.12
CA GLU A 510 -23.04 -16.76 -39.15
C GLU A 510 -21.56 -16.36 -38.98
N GLU A 511 -21.17 -15.27 -39.67
CA GLU A 511 -19.79 -14.77 -39.68
C GLU A 511 -19.77 -13.34 -39.12
N THR A 512 -18.89 -13.12 -38.12
CA THR A 512 -18.64 -11.78 -37.57
C THR A 512 -17.19 -11.37 -37.88
N SER A 513 -17.02 -10.22 -38.55
CA SER A 513 -15.71 -9.76 -39.04
C SER A 513 -15.21 -8.51 -38.30
N TYR A 514 -13.96 -8.56 -37.84
CA TYR A 514 -13.24 -7.50 -37.14
C TYR A 514 -12.09 -7.00 -38.01
N SER A 515 -11.91 -5.68 -38.12
CA SER A 515 -10.86 -5.08 -38.97
C SER A 515 -9.83 -4.32 -38.14
N PHE A 516 -8.56 -4.61 -38.39
CA PHE A 516 -7.41 -4.06 -37.69
C PHE A 516 -6.42 -3.39 -38.68
N PRO A 517 -5.69 -2.34 -38.25
CA PRO A 517 -4.57 -1.81 -39.01
C PRO A 517 -3.50 -2.88 -39.32
N PRO A 518 -2.77 -2.80 -40.45
CA PRO A 518 -1.84 -3.86 -40.90
C PRO A 518 -0.72 -4.21 -39.92
N ARG A 519 -0.28 -3.25 -39.08
CA ARG A 519 0.79 -3.44 -38.09
C ARG A 519 0.30 -3.91 -36.72
N THR A 520 -0.99 -4.21 -36.58
CA THR A 520 -1.56 -4.65 -35.31
C THR A 520 -1.12 -6.08 -35.03
N ARG A 521 -0.54 -6.33 -33.86
CA ARG A 521 -0.22 -7.68 -33.43
C ARG A 521 -1.51 -8.39 -33.00
N LEU A 522 -1.86 -9.44 -33.73
CA LEU A 522 -3.00 -10.30 -33.39
C LEU A 522 -2.57 -11.34 -32.35
N LEU A 523 -3.49 -11.71 -31.46
CA LEU A 523 -3.31 -12.78 -30.48
C LEU A 523 -3.86 -14.13 -30.97
N VAL A 524 -4.58 -14.12 -32.10
CA VAL A 524 -5.25 -15.28 -32.67
C VAL A 524 -4.67 -15.61 -34.04
N GLU A 525 -4.55 -16.89 -34.34
CA GLU A 525 -4.10 -17.44 -35.61
C GLU A 525 -5.25 -18.08 -36.38
N LYS A 526 -5.01 -18.35 -37.67
CA LYS A 526 -6.01 -18.99 -38.53
C LYS A 526 -6.27 -20.43 -38.04
N GLY A 527 -7.53 -20.73 -37.74
CA GLY A 527 -7.97 -22.03 -37.26
C GLY A 527 -8.15 -22.11 -35.74
N ASP A 528 -7.77 -21.07 -35.01
CA ASP A 528 -7.98 -20.98 -33.57
C ASP A 528 -9.48 -20.98 -33.23
N LYS A 529 -9.81 -21.49 -32.05
CA LYS A 529 -11.14 -21.40 -31.47
C LYS A 529 -11.12 -20.29 -30.43
N VAL A 530 -12.05 -19.35 -30.57
CA VAL A 530 -12.24 -18.26 -29.63
C VAL A 530 -13.59 -18.43 -28.93
N GLU A 531 -13.63 -18.08 -27.65
CA GLU A 531 -14.84 -17.95 -26.87
C GLU A 531 -15.37 -16.51 -26.88
N VAL A 532 -16.60 -16.32 -26.43
CA VAL A 532 -17.19 -14.99 -26.29
C VAL A 532 -16.38 -14.19 -25.28
N GLY A 533 -15.91 -13.03 -25.71
CA GLY A 533 -15.09 -12.13 -24.93
C GLY A 533 -13.59 -12.28 -25.13
N ASP A 534 -13.08 -13.27 -25.86
CA ASP A 534 -11.64 -13.44 -26.06
C ASP A 534 -11.02 -12.25 -26.80
N GLN A 535 -9.83 -11.85 -26.35
CA GLN A 535 -9.11 -10.70 -26.89
C GLN A 535 -8.42 -11.08 -28.21
N LEU A 536 -8.71 -10.35 -29.28
CA LEU A 536 -8.24 -10.70 -30.65
C LEU A 536 -6.88 -10.08 -31.00
N ASN A 537 -6.55 -8.92 -30.40
CA ASN A 537 -5.31 -8.20 -30.67
C ASN A 537 -4.66 -7.67 -29.39
N GLU A 538 -3.36 -7.42 -29.45
CA GLU A 538 -2.62 -6.78 -28.36
C GLU A 538 -3.17 -5.36 -28.10
N GLY A 539 -3.38 -5.04 -26.83
CA GLY A 539 -3.90 -3.74 -26.42
C GLY A 539 -4.72 -3.79 -25.12
N SER A 540 -5.34 -2.66 -24.80
CA SER A 540 -6.21 -2.47 -23.65
C SER A 540 -7.68 -2.63 -24.02
N LEU A 541 -8.44 -3.35 -23.20
CA LEU A 541 -9.89 -3.52 -23.39
C LEU A 541 -10.63 -2.24 -23.02
N TYR A 542 -11.75 -1.97 -23.72
CA TYR A 542 -12.63 -0.87 -23.37
C TYR A 542 -13.63 -1.32 -22.29
N PRO A 543 -13.70 -0.65 -21.11
CA PRO A 543 -14.55 -1.09 -20.00
C PRO A 543 -16.04 -1.29 -20.33
N ALA A 544 -16.60 -0.48 -21.24
CA ALA A 544 -18.01 -0.63 -21.61
C ALA A 544 -18.25 -1.88 -22.47
N ASP A 545 -17.30 -2.25 -23.34
CA ASP A 545 -17.40 -3.47 -24.15
C ASP A 545 -17.24 -4.72 -23.25
N VAL A 546 -16.35 -4.65 -22.25
CA VAL A 546 -16.20 -5.75 -21.27
C VAL A 546 -17.50 -5.95 -20.49
N LEU A 547 -18.16 -4.88 -20.06
CA LEU A 547 -19.45 -4.97 -19.37
C LEU A 547 -20.55 -5.56 -20.28
N ALA A 548 -20.59 -5.17 -21.54
CA ALA A 548 -21.59 -5.64 -22.50
C ALA A 548 -21.40 -7.11 -22.88
N ILE A 549 -20.16 -7.56 -23.06
CA ILE A 549 -19.84 -8.89 -23.58
C ILE A 549 -19.62 -9.91 -22.45
N ARG A 550 -18.77 -9.60 -21.46
CA ARG A 550 -18.39 -10.52 -20.37
C ARG A 550 -19.21 -10.32 -19.09
N GLY A 551 -19.95 -9.22 -18.98
CA GLY A 551 -20.83 -8.93 -17.85
C GLY A 551 -20.14 -8.27 -16.66
N ARG A 552 -20.93 -8.02 -15.60
CA ARG A 552 -20.57 -7.19 -14.45
C ARG A 552 -19.35 -7.68 -13.67
N THR A 553 -19.32 -8.95 -13.28
CA THR A 553 -18.23 -9.49 -12.45
C THR A 553 -16.90 -9.43 -13.20
N ALA A 554 -16.92 -9.67 -14.51
CA ALA A 554 -15.73 -9.62 -15.34
C ALA A 554 -15.15 -8.20 -15.44
N ILE A 555 -16.00 -7.17 -15.60
CA ILE A 555 -15.50 -5.78 -15.60
C ILE A 555 -15.01 -5.34 -14.22
N GLU A 556 -15.68 -5.74 -13.14
CA GLU A 556 -15.27 -5.48 -11.76
C GLU A 556 -13.84 -6.00 -11.50
N GLN A 557 -13.58 -7.26 -11.87
CA GLN A 557 -12.25 -7.88 -11.74
C GLN A 557 -11.22 -7.30 -12.71
N TYR A 558 -11.61 -7.00 -13.96
CA TYR A 558 -10.73 -6.40 -14.95
C TYR A 558 -10.18 -5.05 -14.49
N LEU A 559 -11.04 -4.16 -13.96
CA LEU A 559 -10.61 -2.85 -13.48
C LEU A 559 -9.68 -2.94 -12.27
N VAL A 560 -9.94 -3.86 -11.34
CA VAL A 560 -9.04 -4.09 -10.20
C VAL A 560 -7.68 -4.57 -10.69
N ALA A 561 -7.65 -5.60 -11.55
CA ALA A 561 -6.41 -6.17 -12.06
C ALA A 561 -5.57 -5.14 -12.86
N GLU A 562 -6.20 -4.35 -13.73
CA GLU A 562 -5.49 -3.33 -14.52
C GLU A 562 -4.96 -2.18 -13.67
N VAL A 563 -5.72 -1.72 -12.68
CA VAL A 563 -5.24 -0.67 -11.76
C VAL A 563 -4.11 -1.22 -10.90
N GLN A 564 -4.26 -2.42 -10.34
CA GLN A 564 -3.24 -3.07 -9.52
C GLN A 564 -1.95 -3.29 -10.30
N LYS A 565 -2.04 -3.70 -11.57
CA LYS A 565 -0.88 -3.87 -12.46
C LYS A 565 -0.09 -2.58 -12.63
N VAL A 566 -0.76 -1.43 -12.75
CA VAL A 566 -0.09 -0.13 -12.86
C VAL A 566 0.62 0.25 -11.56
N TYR A 567 -0.02 0.07 -10.41
CA TYR A 567 0.61 0.37 -9.11
C TYR A 567 1.79 -0.57 -8.80
N THR A 568 1.62 -1.87 -9.03
CA THR A 568 2.65 -2.90 -8.79
C THR A 568 3.85 -2.73 -9.72
N ALA A 569 3.63 -2.41 -11.00
CA ALA A 569 4.71 -2.11 -11.95
C ALA A 569 5.58 -0.92 -11.51
N GLN A 570 5.02 -0.03 -10.69
CA GLN A 570 5.74 1.10 -10.10
C GLN A 570 6.24 0.81 -8.67
N GLY A 571 6.10 -0.41 -8.17
CA GLY A 571 6.52 -0.83 -6.83
C GLY A 571 5.73 -0.15 -5.71
N VAL A 572 4.43 0.07 -5.93
CA VAL A 572 3.49 0.56 -4.92
C VAL A 572 2.45 -0.52 -4.68
N GLU A 573 2.34 -0.95 -3.43
CA GLU A 573 1.34 -1.93 -3.00
C GLU A 573 0.09 -1.22 -2.49
N ILE A 574 -1.06 -1.68 -2.96
CA ILE A 574 -2.39 -1.21 -2.54
C ILE A 574 -3.28 -2.43 -2.37
N ASN A 575 -4.11 -2.44 -1.33
CA ASN A 575 -5.09 -3.48 -1.14
C ASN A 575 -6.26 -3.36 -2.13
N ASP A 576 -6.65 -4.47 -2.75
CA ASP A 576 -7.73 -4.53 -3.74
C ASP A 576 -9.04 -3.93 -3.23
N LYS A 577 -9.35 -4.08 -1.93
CA LYS A 577 -10.58 -3.57 -1.29
C LYS A 577 -10.83 -2.09 -1.58
N HIS A 578 -9.76 -1.30 -1.68
CA HIS A 578 -9.87 0.14 -1.97
C HIS A 578 -10.33 0.38 -3.41
N ILE A 579 -9.75 -0.34 -4.37
CA ILE A 579 -10.14 -0.25 -5.78
C ILE A 579 -11.56 -0.78 -5.97
N GLU A 580 -11.94 -1.86 -5.28
CA GLU A 580 -13.30 -2.39 -5.30
C GLU A 580 -14.35 -1.35 -4.89
N ILE A 581 -14.06 -0.54 -3.87
CA ILE A 581 -14.98 0.52 -3.42
C ILE A 581 -15.21 1.55 -4.52
N ILE A 582 -14.15 1.99 -5.20
CA ILE A 582 -14.25 2.99 -6.28
C ILE A 582 -15.01 2.40 -7.47
N VAL A 583 -14.62 1.20 -7.92
CA VAL A 583 -15.26 0.52 -9.06
C VAL A 583 -16.73 0.20 -8.76
N ARG A 584 -17.08 -0.14 -7.51
CA ARG A 584 -18.48 -0.29 -7.09
C ARG A 584 -19.29 1.00 -7.31
N GLN A 585 -18.71 2.18 -7.09
CA GLN A 585 -19.40 3.44 -7.37
C GLN A 585 -19.54 3.73 -8.87
N MET A 586 -18.58 3.28 -9.69
CA MET A 586 -18.66 3.41 -11.16
C MET A 586 -19.78 2.56 -11.78
N LEU A 587 -20.12 1.43 -11.16
CA LEU A 587 -21.16 0.47 -11.59
C LEU A 587 -22.45 0.52 -10.74
N ARG A 588 -22.68 1.64 -10.06
CA ARG A 588 -23.83 1.80 -9.15
C ARG A 588 -25.13 2.15 -9.87
N LYS A 589 -25.03 2.73 -11.07
CA LYS A 589 -26.17 3.25 -11.83
C LYS A 589 -26.57 2.30 -12.97
N VAL A 590 -27.87 2.29 -13.24
CA VAL A 590 -28.49 1.58 -14.36
C VAL A 590 -29.33 2.55 -15.17
N GLU A 591 -29.39 2.35 -16.48
CA GLU A 591 -30.21 3.15 -17.39
C GLU A 591 -31.52 2.43 -17.66
N ILE A 592 -32.65 3.09 -17.42
CA ILE A 592 -33.96 2.48 -17.62
C ILE A 592 -34.26 2.34 -19.11
N GLU A 593 -34.49 1.11 -19.58
CA GLU A 593 -34.91 0.85 -20.96
C GLU A 593 -36.42 0.94 -21.08
N THR A 594 -37.13 0.24 -20.20
CA THR A 594 -38.58 0.16 -20.21
C THR A 594 -39.10 0.44 -18.81
N LYS A 595 -39.96 1.45 -18.69
CA LYS A 595 -40.53 1.87 -17.40
C LYS A 595 -41.43 0.82 -16.72
N GLY A 596 -42.04 -0.08 -17.50
CA GLY A 596 -43.08 -0.97 -16.97
C GLY A 596 -44.23 -0.19 -16.33
N SER A 597 -44.64 -0.62 -15.14
CA SER A 597 -45.63 0.05 -14.28
C SER A 597 -44.99 1.00 -13.25
N THR A 598 -43.71 1.34 -13.38
CA THR A 598 -43.02 2.31 -12.50
C THR A 598 -43.18 3.75 -13.00
N ASP A 599 -42.88 4.72 -12.14
CA ASP A 599 -42.84 6.15 -12.47
C ASP A 599 -41.53 6.59 -13.13
N LEU A 600 -40.62 5.65 -13.42
CA LEU A 600 -39.32 5.95 -14.01
C LEU A 600 -39.44 6.27 -15.50
N LEU A 601 -38.54 7.12 -16.00
CA LEU A 601 -38.49 7.49 -17.42
C LEU A 601 -37.46 6.65 -18.17
N PRO A 602 -37.75 6.20 -19.41
CA PRO A 602 -36.73 5.62 -20.28
C PRO A 602 -35.54 6.57 -20.48
N GLY A 603 -34.32 6.05 -20.37
CA GLY A 603 -33.06 6.82 -20.42
C GLY A 603 -32.65 7.46 -19.09
N GLN A 604 -33.48 7.40 -18.05
CA GLN A 604 -33.13 7.90 -16.71
C GLN A 604 -32.08 6.99 -16.05
N LEU A 605 -31.09 7.59 -15.40
CA LEU A 605 -30.09 6.88 -14.60
C LEU A 605 -30.58 6.74 -13.15
N GLU A 606 -30.77 5.50 -12.70
CA GLU A 606 -31.19 5.19 -11.33
C GLU A 606 -30.19 4.32 -10.59
N ASP A 607 -30.24 4.34 -9.26
CA ASP A 607 -29.43 3.43 -8.43
C ASP A 607 -29.96 1.99 -8.53
N ILE A 608 -29.06 1.02 -8.71
CA ILE A 608 -29.45 -0.38 -8.88
C ILE A 608 -30.22 -0.94 -7.68
N HIS A 609 -29.88 -0.56 -6.45
CA HIS A 609 -30.52 -1.09 -5.24
C HIS A 609 -31.92 -0.51 -5.08
N GLU A 610 -32.09 0.76 -5.43
CA GLU A 610 -33.40 1.40 -5.42
C GLU A 610 -34.31 0.86 -6.51
N LEU A 611 -33.78 0.64 -7.72
CA LEU A 611 -34.53 -0.02 -8.79
C LEU A 611 -34.99 -1.43 -8.34
N ARG A 612 -34.13 -2.19 -7.66
CA ARG A 612 -34.50 -3.51 -7.11
C ARG A 612 -35.63 -3.40 -6.08
N GLN A 613 -35.60 -2.39 -5.21
CA GLN A 613 -36.67 -2.14 -4.23
C GLN A 613 -37.99 -1.75 -4.92
N ILE A 614 -37.95 -0.81 -5.85
CA ILE A 614 -39.11 -0.36 -6.63
C ILE A 614 -39.73 -1.54 -7.38
N ASN A 615 -38.91 -2.31 -8.10
CA ASN A 615 -39.37 -3.47 -8.84
C ASN A 615 -39.95 -4.56 -7.93
N LYS A 616 -39.39 -4.76 -6.74
CA LYS A 616 -39.93 -5.70 -5.75
C LYS A 616 -41.32 -5.26 -5.26
N GLN A 617 -41.51 -3.95 -5.05
CA GLN A 617 -42.79 -3.39 -4.63
C GLN A 617 -43.84 -3.47 -5.74
N ILE A 618 -43.52 -3.01 -6.96
CA ILE A 618 -44.43 -3.10 -8.11
C ILE A 618 -44.83 -4.54 -8.42
N LYS A 619 -43.90 -5.49 -8.27
CA LYS A 619 -44.20 -6.92 -8.45
C LYS A 619 -45.13 -7.45 -7.36
N ALA A 620 -45.03 -6.95 -6.13
CA ALA A 620 -45.97 -7.27 -5.05
C ALA A 620 -47.37 -6.70 -5.32
N ASP A 621 -47.44 -5.53 -5.97
CA ASP A 621 -48.67 -4.86 -6.38
C ASP A 621 -49.26 -5.44 -7.70
N GLY A 622 -48.63 -6.47 -8.28
CA GLY A 622 -49.09 -7.14 -9.51
C GLY A 622 -48.76 -6.42 -10.82
N GLY A 623 -47.95 -5.36 -10.78
CA GLY A 623 -47.52 -4.60 -11.95
C GLY A 623 -46.32 -5.20 -12.68
N THR A 624 -45.98 -4.62 -13.83
CA THR A 624 -44.79 -5.01 -14.60
C THR A 624 -43.55 -4.27 -14.10
N PRO A 625 -42.47 -4.95 -13.71
CA PRO A 625 -41.25 -4.29 -13.25
C PRO A 625 -40.55 -3.54 -14.39
N ALA A 626 -39.82 -2.49 -14.06
CA ALA A 626 -38.97 -1.77 -15.01
C ALA A 626 -37.77 -2.64 -15.42
N LYS A 627 -37.40 -2.55 -16.70
CA LYS A 627 -36.18 -3.14 -17.25
C LYS A 627 -35.12 -2.05 -17.41
N ALA A 628 -33.89 -2.38 -17.07
CA ALA A 628 -32.76 -1.46 -17.12
C ALA A 628 -31.51 -2.19 -17.59
N THR A 629 -30.62 -1.46 -18.26
CA THR A 629 -29.28 -1.92 -18.62
C THR A 629 -28.24 -1.32 -17.70
N GLU A 630 -27.24 -2.12 -17.34
CA GLU A 630 -26.11 -1.64 -16.55
C GLU A 630 -25.24 -0.71 -17.40
N LYS A 631 -24.86 0.43 -16.82
CA LYS A 631 -23.97 1.41 -17.45
C LYS A 631 -22.80 1.69 -16.53
N ILE A 632 -21.60 1.55 -17.07
CA ILE A 632 -20.39 2.03 -16.39
C ILE A 632 -20.27 3.54 -16.58
N LEU A 633 -20.02 4.26 -15.48
CA LEU A 633 -19.77 5.70 -15.48
C LEU A 633 -18.36 5.98 -14.98
N GLY A 634 -17.65 6.91 -15.62
CA GLY A 634 -16.41 7.45 -15.07
C GLY A 634 -16.67 8.20 -13.75
N ILE A 635 -15.67 8.24 -12.86
CA ILE A 635 -15.81 8.83 -11.51
C ILE A 635 -16.30 10.29 -11.52
N THR A 636 -15.96 11.08 -12.55
CA THR A 636 -16.45 12.47 -12.68
C THR A 636 -17.95 12.51 -12.96
N LYS A 637 -18.46 11.61 -13.81
CA LYS A 637 -19.90 11.55 -14.12
C LYS A 637 -20.68 10.88 -13.00
N ALA A 638 -20.08 9.90 -12.32
CA ALA A 638 -20.69 9.21 -11.18
C ALA A 638 -20.89 10.15 -9.98
N SER A 639 -19.93 11.04 -9.69
CA SER A 639 -20.03 12.02 -8.60
C SER A 639 -21.11 13.09 -8.84
N LEU A 640 -21.31 13.51 -10.10
CA LEU A 640 -22.41 14.43 -10.48
C LEU A 640 -23.80 13.79 -10.36
N ALA A 641 -23.89 12.46 -10.48
CA ALA A 641 -25.16 11.70 -10.42
C ALA A 641 -25.62 11.39 -8.98
N THR A 642 -25.16 12.17 -8.00
CA THR A 642 -25.60 12.08 -6.61
C THR A 642 -27.02 12.64 -6.42
N LYS A 643 -27.71 12.18 -5.37
CA LYS A 643 -29.07 12.64 -5.04
C LYS A 643 -29.09 13.98 -4.31
N SER A 644 -28.02 14.30 -3.60
CA SER A 644 -27.91 15.59 -2.92
C SER A 644 -27.55 16.67 -3.93
N PHE A 645 -28.45 17.64 -4.09
CA PHE A 645 -28.16 18.82 -4.90
C PHE A 645 -27.12 19.72 -4.21
N LEU A 646 -27.02 19.72 -2.88
CA LEU A 646 -25.98 20.47 -2.16
C LEU A 646 -24.57 19.91 -2.45
N SER A 647 -24.44 18.59 -2.42
CA SER A 647 -23.19 17.90 -2.75
C SER A 647 -22.82 18.08 -4.22
N ALA A 648 -23.78 17.90 -5.14
CA ALA A 648 -23.55 18.11 -6.57
C ALA A 648 -23.16 19.56 -6.89
N ALA A 649 -23.86 20.55 -6.32
CA ALA A 649 -23.63 21.97 -6.59
C ALA A 649 -22.26 22.48 -6.11
N SER A 650 -21.67 21.82 -5.11
CA SER A 650 -20.34 22.13 -4.58
C SER A 650 -19.18 21.69 -5.49
N PHE A 651 -19.45 20.78 -6.44
CA PHE A 651 -18.44 20.19 -7.30
C PHE A 651 -18.28 20.98 -8.61
N GLN A 652 -19.28 20.90 -9.50
CA GLN A 652 -19.32 21.57 -10.80
C GLN A 652 -20.77 21.91 -11.20
N GLU A 653 -20.95 22.82 -12.16
CA GLU A 653 -22.25 23.16 -12.75
C GLU A 653 -23.32 23.67 -11.75
N THR A 654 -22.89 24.42 -10.71
CA THR A 654 -23.75 24.90 -9.60
C THR A 654 -25.09 25.48 -10.07
N THR A 655 -25.09 26.37 -11.08
CA THR A 655 -26.31 27.01 -11.60
C THR A 655 -27.32 26.00 -12.14
N LYS A 656 -26.86 25.00 -12.89
CA LYS A 656 -27.72 23.98 -13.51
C LYS A 656 -28.31 23.07 -12.43
N VAL A 657 -27.47 22.58 -11.51
CA VAL A 657 -27.90 21.71 -10.41
C VAL A 657 -28.97 22.38 -9.54
N LEU A 658 -28.77 23.66 -9.19
CA LEU A 658 -29.74 24.41 -8.38
C LEU A 658 -31.04 24.70 -9.13
N THR A 659 -30.96 24.97 -10.44
CA THR A 659 -32.14 25.21 -11.29
C THR A 659 -33.00 23.95 -11.36
N ASP A 660 -32.39 22.80 -11.67
CA ASP A 660 -33.08 21.51 -11.76
C ASP A 660 -33.70 21.13 -10.40
N ALA A 661 -32.95 21.32 -9.30
CA ALA A 661 -33.45 21.05 -7.96
C ALA A 661 -34.64 21.95 -7.56
N ALA A 662 -34.61 23.23 -7.95
CA ALA A 662 -35.70 24.17 -7.70
C ALA A 662 -36.95 23.83 -8.53
N LEU A 663 -36.79 23.46 -9.81
CA LEU A 663 -37.89 23.07 -10.70
C LEU A 663 -38.58 21.79 -10.22
N GLU A 664 -37.82 20.82 -9.73
CA GLU A 664 -38.35 19.55 -9.20
C GLU A 664 -38.86 19.65 -7.75
N GLY A 665 -38.56 20.75 -7.04
CA GLY A 665 -38.87 20.87 -5.61
C GLY A 665 -38.14 19.85 -4.73
N LYS A 666 -36.90 19.49 -5.11
CA LYS A 666 -36.08 18.48 -4.42
C LYS A 666 -35.84 18.86 -2.95
N ARG A 667 -35.84 17.85 -2.07
CA ARG A 667 -35.50 17.99 -0.65
C ARG A 667 -34.25 17.19 -0.34
N ASP A 668 -33.24 17.87 0.23
CA ASP A 668 -32.02 17.21 0.66
C ASP A 668 -32.22 16.53 2.03
N ARG A 669 -31.76 15.28 2.14
CA ARG A 669 -31.87 14.47 3.38
C ARG A 669 -30.59 14.47 4.21
N LEU A 670 -29.53 15.16 3.78
CA LEU A 670 -28.27 15.32 4.52
C LEU A 670 -27.66 13.98 4.97
N VAL A 671 -27.64 13.01 4.06
CA VAL A 671 -27.18 11.64 4.37
C VAL A 671 -25.67 11.49 4.20
N GLY A 672 -25.06 12.29 3.32
CA GLY A 672 -23.65 12.26 3.03
C GLY A 672 -22.82 13.08 4.00
N LEU A 673 -21.50 13.02 3.82
CA LEU A 673 -20.55 13.78 4.63
C LEU A 673 -20.58 15.26 4.24
N LYS A 674 -20.56 15.53 2.94
CA LYS A 674 -20.31 16.86 2.37
C LYS A 674 -21.43 17.86 2.67
N GLU A 675 -22.69 17.42 2.60
CA GLU A 675 -23.83 18.32 2.89
C GLU A 675 -23.84 18.76 4.35
N ASN A 676 -23.48 17.84 5.27
CA ASN A 676 -23.41 18.14 6.69
C ASN A 676 -22.28 19.13 6.98
N VAL A 677 -21.11 18.97 6.35
CA VAL A 677 -20.01 19.94 6.47
C VAL A 677 -20.42 21.33 5.96
N ILE A 678 -21.06 21.41 4.78
CA ILE A 678 -21.52 22.69 4.20
C ILE A 678 -22.49 23.42 5.14
N ILE A 679 -23.39 22.68 5.80
CA ILE A 679 -24.40 23.26 6.71
C ILE A 679 -23.83 23.51 8.12
N GLY A 680 -22.66 22.97 8.46
CA GLY A 680 -22.08 23.07 9.81
C GLY A 680 -22.68 22.08 10.81
N LYS A 681 -23.14 20.90 10.35
CA LYS A 681 -23.57 19.78 11.20
C LYS A 681 -22.49 18.72 11.29
N LEU A 682 -22.56 17.90 12.35
CA LEU A 682 -21.72 16.72 12.50
C LEU A 682 -21.91 15.76 11.33
N ILE A 683 -20.80 15.22 10.83
CA ILE A 683 -20.83 14.24 9.75
C ILE A 683 -21.50 12.92 10.20
N PRO A 684 -22.26 12.23 9.34
CA PRO A 684 -22.96 11.00 9.68
C PRO A 684 -22.07 9.75 9.56
N ALA A 685 -20.84 9.83 10.07
CA ALA A 685 -19.82 8.77 10.12
C ALA A 685 -19.10 8.80 11.47
N ALA A 686 -18.41 7.70 11.82
CA ALA A 686 -17.74 7.50 13.10
C ALA A 686 -18.60 7.96 14.29
N THR A 687 -18.04 8.74 15.22
CA THR A 687 -18.70 9.31 16.42
C THR A 687 -19.93 10.17 16.12
N GLY A 688 -20.04 10.72 14.89
CA GLY A 688 -21.18 11.53 14.47
C GLY A 688 -22.43 10.72 14.09
N LEU A 689 -22.35 9.38 14.03
CA LEU A 689 -23.52 8.52 13.83
C LEU A 689 -24.52 8.64 14.98
N LYS A 690 -25.82 8.65 14.64
CA LYS A 690 -26.91 8.65 15.63
C LYS A 690 -26.76 7.54 16.67
N ARG A 691 -26.30 6.36 16.26
CA ARG A 691 -26.07 5.19 17.13
C ARG A 691 -25.17 5.52 18.32
N TYR A 692 -24.09 6.28 18.11
CA TYR A 692 -23.14 6.62 19.18
C TYR A 692 -23.56 7.90 19.91
N ARG A 693 -24.26 8.81 19.23
CA ARG A 693 -24.76 10.06 19.83
C ARG A 693 -25.93 9.87 20.80
N SER A 694 -26.66 8.77 20.68
CA SER A 694 -27.82 8.47 21.54
C SER A 694 -27.48 7.53 22.69
N ILE A 695 -26.20 7.37 23.04
CA ILE A 695 -25.78 6.54 24.18
C ILE A 695 -26.08 7.30 25.46
N THR A 696 -26.80 6.67 26.38
CA THR A 696 -26.97 7.10 27.77
C THR A 696 -25.98 6.33 28.64
N ILE A 697 -25.16 7.06 29.40
CA ILE A 697 -24.20 6.47 30.33
C ILE A 697 -24.87 6.43 31.71
N GLU A 698 -25.02 5.24 32.26
CA GLU A 698 -25.51 5.04 33.62
C GLU A 698 -24.34 4.61 34.51
N PRO A 699 -24.17 5.19 35.71
CA PRO A 699 -23.14 4.76 36.64
C PRO A 699 -23.43 3.33 37.10
N THR A 700 -22.38 2.50 37.20
CA THR A 700 -22.50 1.08 37.56
C THR A 700 -22.99 0.86 38.99
N GLU A 701 -22.80 1.87 39.86
CA GLU A 701 -23.38 1.90 41.20
C GLU A 701 -24.34 3.09 41.34
N PRO A 702 -25.53 2.91 41.94
CA PRO A 702 -26.42 4.02 42.23
C PRO A 702 -25.70 4.97 43.18
N PHE A 703 -25.66 6.25 42.82
CA PHE A 703 -25.11 7.31 43.65
C PHE A 703 -25.82 7.29 45.01
N THR A 704 -25.18 6.73 46.04
CA THR A 704 -25.64 6.87 47.42
C THR A 704 -25.33 8.31 47.80
N PRO A 705 -26.35 9.16 48.04
CA PRO A 705 -26.09 10.43 48.70
C PRO A 705 -25.40 10.07 50.02
N ALA A 706 -24.25 10.69 50.30
CA ALA A 706 -23.63 10.53 51.61
C ALA A 706 -24.69 10.85 52.66
N GLU A 707 -25.14 9.83 53.41
CA GLU A 707 -25.92 10.05 54.62
C GLU A 707 -25.10 11.00 55.48
N GLU A 708 -25.78 12.04 55.97
CA GLU A 708 -25.23 13.09 56.81
C GLU A 708 -24.14 12.53 57.73
N THR A 709 -22.90 12.93 57.48
CA THR A 709 -21.85 12.81 58.49
C THR A 709 -22.41 13.48 59.73
N VAL A 710 -22.80 12.67 60.72
CA VAL A 710 -23.11 13.13 62.07
C VAL A 710 -21.91 13.96 62.47
N LEU A 711 -22.12 15.27 62.56
CA LEU A 711 -21.18 16.20 63.16
C LEU A 711 -20.97 15.69 64.58
N LEU A 712 -19.84 15.04 64.82
CA LEU A 712 -19.38 14.73 66.16
C LEU A 712 -19.31 16.06 66.91
N GLU A 713 -20.08 16.17 68.00
CA GLU A 713 -20.09 17.36 68.85
C GLU A 713 -18.66 17.63 69.37
N ASP A 714 -18.27 18.91 69.40
CA ASP A 714 -16.91 19.42 69.68
C ASP A 714 -16.26 18.85 70.96
N ASP A 715 -17.04 18.28 71.87
CA ASP A 715 -16.55 17.71 73.12
C ASP A 715 -15.71 16.43 72.93
N GLU A 716 -15.95 15.62 71.88
CA GLU A 716 -15.17 14.39 71.65
C GLU A 716 -13.81 14.66 70.96
N LEU A 717 -13.69 15.73 70.17
CA LEU A 717 -12.44 16.11 69.49
C LEU A 717 -11.37 16.62 70.46
N SER A 718 -11.78 17.24 71.57
CA SER A 718 -10.88 17.77 72.60
C SER A 718 -10.11 16.67 73.35
N SER A 719 -10.68 15.46 73.43
CA SER A 719 -10.06 14.32 74.12
C SER A 719 -8.92 13.67 73.34
N LEU A 720 -8.99 13.72 72.00
CA LEU A 720 -8.02 13.10 71.09
C LEU A 720 -6.76 13.94 70.83
N VAL A 721 -6.80 15.24 71.12
CA VAL A 721 -5.64 16.15 70.93
C VAL A 721 -4.76 16.21 72.20
N SER A 722 -5.21 15.67 73.33
CA SER A 722 -4.49 15.78 74.62
C SER A 722 -3.48 14.66 74.91
N ASP A 723 -3.52 13.53 74.18
CA ASP A 723 -2.62 12.39 74.39
C ASP A 723 -1.85 12.03 73.11
N GLY A 724 -0.69 12.66 72.90
CA GLY A 724 0.12 12.38 71.71
C GLY A 724 1.44 13.16 71.63
N ASN A 725 2.29 12.99 72.64
CA ASN A 725 3.62 13.57 72.75
C ASN A 725 4.58 12.95 71.71
N GLY A 726 5.22 13.77 70.86
CA GLY A 726 6.56 13.48 70.33
C GLY A 726 6.76 13.23 68.83
N ALA A 727 7.39 14.22 68.19
CA ALA A 727 8.36 14.14 67.08
C ALA A 727 7.87 13.97 65.62
N GLY A 728 7.99 15.08 64.86
CA GLY A 728 8.55 15.05 63.50
C GLY A 728 7.59 15.30 62.33
N ALA A 729 7.06 16.52 62.20
CA ALA A 729 6.39 16.97 60.97
C ALA A 729 6.85 18.38 60.56
N ASP A 730 8.16 18.53 60.30
CA ASP A 730 8.74 19.72 59.65
C ASP A 730 9.39 19.27 58.32
N SER A 731 8.65 19.25 57.22
CA SER A 731 9.23 19.16 55.85
C SER A 731 8.22 19.44 54.72
N PHE A 732 7.34 20.44 54.85
CA PHE A 732 6.69 21.02 53.66
C PHE A 732 6.74 22.54 53.79
N GLY A 733 7.59 23.16 52.99
CA GLY A 733 7.92 24.58 53.06
C GLY A 733 6.78 25.51 52.62
N GLU A 734 6.84 26.74 53.12
CA GLU A 734 5.85 27.83 52.99
C GLU A 734 5.47 28.24 51.55
N GLY A 735 6.16 27.73 50.52
CA GLY A 735 5.84 28.01 49.12
C GLY A 735 4.55 27.32 48.62
N PHE A 736 4.23 26.14 49.16
CA PHE A 736 3.08 25.34 48.67
C PHE A 736 1.74 25.89 49.18
N ALA A 737 1.74 26.53 50.35
CA ALA A 737 0.54 27.16 50.92
C ALA A 737 0.14 28.44 50.15
N GLN A 738 1.13 29.20 49.64
CA GLN A 738 0.87 30.41 48.87
C GLN A 738 0.34 30.14 47.46
N GLU A 739 0.74 29.04 46.82
CA GLU A 739 0.18 28.63 45.52
C GLU A 739 -1.29 28.19 45.64
N LEU A 740 -1.66 27.49 46.72
CA LEU A 740 -3.04 27.11 47.00
C LEU A 740 -3.95 28.32 47.28
N GLU A 741 -3.43 29.35 47.96
CA GLU A 741 -4.17 30.57 48.23
C GLU A 741 -4.35 31.45 46.99
N GLY A 742 -3.41 31.38 46.04
CA GLY A 742 -3.51 32.02 44.72
C GLY A 742 -4.58 31.37 43.83
N ILE A 743 -4.61 30.04 43.78
CA ILE A 743 -5.58 29.28 42.98
C ILE A 743 -7.01 29.44 43.54
N SER A 744 -7.17 29.51 44.86
CA SER A 744 -8.47 29.77 45.49
C SER A 744 -9.06 31.14 45.12
N LYS A 745 -8.22 32.17 44.92
CA LYS A 745 -8.68 33.53 44.57
C LYS A 745 -9.02 33.71 43.09
N GLU A 746 -8.48 32.87 42.20
CA GLU A 746 -8.85 32.88 40.76
C GLU A 746 -10.16 32.14 40.48
N ILE A 747 -10.61 31.26 41.37
CA ILE A 747 -11.85 30.49 41.19
C ILE A 747 -13.09 31.28 41.64
N ASP A 748 -12.94 32.25 42.56
CA ASP A 748 -14.03 33.05 43.12
C ASP A 748 -14.12 34.49 42.53
N GLY A 749 -13.46 34.76 41.39
CA GLY A 749 -13.40 36.07 40.72
C GLY A 749 -14.27 36.21 39.48
#